data_AF-A0A7C7ZD84-F1
#
_entry.id   AF-A0A7C7ZD84-F1
#
_cell.length_a   1.000
_cell.length_b   1.000
_cell.length_c   1.000
_cell.angle_alpha   90.00
_cell.angle_beta   90.00
_cell.angle_gamma   90.00
#
_symmetry.space_group_name_H-M   'P 1'
#
loop_
_entity.id
_entity.type
_entity.pdbx_description
1 polymer ?
#
loop_
_entity_poly.entity_id
_entity_poly.type
_entity_poly.pdbx_seq_one_letter_code
_entity_poly.pdbx_strand_id
1 'polypeptide(L)'
;MKLRNAALMFAIVALLVGASLVPNATSRKDGIPASLGDSVTANGCNCHGDASSGVALALDAPANFTGGETYTLTIAMESDVATDGENQGGFFLSTTQGSLASTDDSTQLIDGYMTHTAAGNDQRSWNVNWTAPADDTRIADFTLYGNSVNGNGAPDTDGSDQWNRVTFAVPGANAVVGPEEISESRKVFYLSLVVIGTLGAVVVGNRMVSTGQSVEDVFGEFWGYLKPWLTTTDHKRIGLLYIGTGLFFFFIAGSLAMLMRLQLLDPDNDFMTNTQFNSTFTMHGTTMVFMAGMPIIFGFANYLVPLQIGARDLAFPRLNALSFWLLPTGALVVYAGYFAGGAGDVGWTGYAPYSSGERASSPGTDLWVAGQIMLGASSTLTAINFLTMIMRMRAPGVTLMRMPLFTWSITVAVFLLLLSIPVFTIALILLYADRTFGTLYFSVEAGADPILWQHLFWYFGHPEVYILILPAFGVISDVVATFARRPIFGYTSMVYAMASIGLISFIVYGHHMFTSGTDPLFRFIVMLTTMLVAVPTGVKIFNWLATLMGGSITTNAAMLFSLGAIATFTIGGITGIVVASIPMDIHLHDTYFIVAHFHYVLIGGTIFGFFSGIYYWFPKVTGRFMNEKIGTLHFILSFISFHAAFYPMHVLGMMGMPRRYATYDPTLTELNVFVSYSAFVFGAAQLLLVWNILRSWNNGEKASADPWGGWSLEWTTSSPPPPNSFLEIPTLHVADGEDDS
;
A
#
# COMPACT_ATOMS: atom_id res chain seq x y z
N MET A 1 -32.54 -30.76 1.42
CA MET A 1 -31.13 -30.49 1.81
C MET A 1 -30.16 -30.48 0.62
N LYS A 2 -30.38 -31.27 -0.45
CA LYS A 2 -29.54 -31.32 -1.67
C LYS A 2 -29.50 -30.01 -2.51
N LEU A 3 -30.59 -29.25 -2.60
CA LEU A 3 -30.63 -28.00 -3.39
C LEU A 3 -29.88 -26.81 -2.76
N ARG A 4 -29.69 -26.79 -1.43
CA ARG A 4 -29.08 -25.64 -0.75
C ARG A 4 -27.57 -25.56 -0.92
N ASN A 5 -26.92 -26.71 -1.12
CA ASN A 5 -25.47 -26.79 -1.35
C ASN A 5 -25.13 -26.51 -2.83
N ALA A 6 -26.00 -26.93 -3.75
CA ALA A 6 -25.89 -26.54 -5.16
C ALA A 6 -26.07 -25.02 -5.34
N ALA A 7 -27.03 -24.40 -4.64
CA ALA A 7 -27.22 -22.96 -4.66
C ALA A 7 -26.02 -22.18 -4.09
N LEU A 8 -25.33 -22.71 -3.08
CA LEU A 8 -24.13 -22.10 -2.52
C LEU A 8 -22.91 -22.25 -3.46
N MET A 9 -22.77 -23.40 -4.11
CA MET A 9 -21.74 -23.61 -5.14
C MET A 9 -21.98 -22.70 -6.34
N PHE A 10 -23.25 -22.56 -6.77
CA PHE A 10 -23.64 -21.60 -7.79
C PHE A 10 -23.40 -20.16 -7.34
N ALA A 11 -23.61 -19.82 -6.08
CA ALA A 11 -23.34 -18.48 -5.55
C ALA A 11 -21.84 -18.17 -5.49
N ILE A 12 -20.98 -19.13 -5.14
CA ILE A 12 -19.52 -18.95 -5.13
C ILE A 12 -18.98 -18.86 -6.55
N VAL A 13 -19.43 -19.74 -7.46
CA VAL A 13 -19.08 -19.66 -8.88
C VAL A 13 -19.64 -18.38 -9.49
N ALA A 14 -20.85 -17.94 -9.15
CA ALA A 14 -21.41 -16.67 -9.61
C ALA A 14 -20.75 -15.44 -8.98
N LEU A 15 -20.17 -15.53 -7.78
CA LEU A 15 -19.34 -14.48 -7.18
C LEU A 15 -17.97 -14.39 -7.84
N LEU A 16 -17.34 -15.52 -8.14
CA LEU A 16 -16.07 -15.59 -8.87
C LEU A 16 -16.23 -15.16 -10.33
N VAL A 17 -17.31 -15.62 -10.96
CA VAL A 17 -17.72 -15.20 -12.31
C VAL A 17 -18.15 -13.73 -12.27
N GLY A 18 -18.91 -13.29 -11.27
CA GLY A 18 -19.27 -11.88 -11.06
C GLY A 18 -18.07 -10.96 -10.84
N ALA A 19 -17.03 -11.43 -10.16
CA ALA A 19 -15.75 -10.73 -10.02
C ALA A 19 -14.94 -10.69 -11.33
N SER A 20 -15.09 -11.70 -12.19
CA SER A 20 -14.53 -11.70 -13.55
C SER A 20 -15.39 -10.97 -14.60
N LEU A 21 -16.66 -10.72 -14.26
CA LEU A 21 -17.66 -10.01 -15.07
C LEU A 21 -17.89 -8.60 -14.54
N VAL A 22 -17.02 -8.09 -13.65
CA VAL A 22 -17.03 -6.68 -13.27
C VAL A 22 -16.98 -5.91 -14.60
N PRO A 23 -18.02 -5.11 -14.92
CA PRO A 23 -17.96 -4.29 -16.12
C PRO A 23 -16.67 -3.49 -16.03
N ASN A 24 -15.91 -3.40 -17.13
CA ASN A 24 -14.82 -2.44 -17.24
C ASN A 24 -15.35 -1.12 -16.67
N ALA A 25 -14.93 -0.80 -15.45
CA ALA A 25 -15.33 0.42 -14.79
C ALA A 25 -14.48 1.49 -15.44
N THR A 26 -14.83 1.84 -16.67
CA THR A 26 -14.39 3.08 -17.28
C THR A 26 -15.03 4.15 -16.42
N SER A 27 -14.24 4.80 -15.58
CA SER A 27 -14.62 6.09 -15.04
C SER A 27 -15.10 6.93 -16.22
N ARG A 28 -16.32 7.45 -16.13
CA ARG A 28 -16.77 8.43 -17.12
C ARG A 28 -15.90 9.66 -16.88
N LYS A 29 -15.02 9.95 -17.85
CA LYS A 29 -14.18 11.15 -17.88
C LYS A 29 -15.01 12.45 -17.90
N ASP A 30 -16.31 12.36 -18.13
CA ASP A 30 -17.16 13.53 -18.31
C ASP A 30 -17.64 14.08 -16.96
N GLY A 31 -16.70 14.58 -16.17
CA GLY A 31 -16.97 15.71 -15.28
C GLY A 31 -17.35 16.93 -16.11
N ILE A 32 -18.03 17.90 -15.49
CA ILE A 32 -18.38 19.21 -16.07
C ILE A 32 -17.21 19.71 -16.93
N PRO A 33 -17.42 20.12 -18.20
CA PRO A 33 -16.33 20.54 -19.06
C PRO A 33 -15.66 21.75 -18.42
N ALA A 34 -14.54 21.49 -17.75
CA ALA A 34 -13.58 22.52 -17.46
C ALA A 34 -12.99 22.93 -18.80
N SER A 35 -13.07 24.22 -19.10
CA SER A 35 -12.28 24.88 -20.11
C SER A 35 -10.81 24.50 -19.92
N LEU A 36 -10.35 23.48 -20.64
CA LEU A 36 -9.00 22.96 -20.51
C LEU A 36 -8.10 23.65 -21.52
N GLY A 37 -7.45 24.70 -21.02
CA GLY A 37 -6.19 25.20 -21.55
C GLY A 37 -5.09 24.18 -21.32
N ASP A 38 -4.97 23.22 -22.23
CA ASP A 38 -3.77 22.41 -22.42
C ASP A 38 -2.70 23.28 -23.10
N SER A 39 -1.93 24.02 -22.31
CA SER A 39 -0.72 24.71 -22.77
C SER A 39 0.42 23.71 -22.99
N VAL A 40 0.29 22.89 -24.03
CA VAL A 40 1.48 22.43 -24.75
C VAL A 40 1.93 23.62 -25.57
N THR A 41 2.88 24.37 -25.03
CA THR A 41 3.70 25.34 -25.76
C THR A 41 4.49 24.61 -26.86
N ALA A 42 3.81 24.29 -27.96
CA ALA A 42 4.43 24.48 -29.25
C ALA A 42 4.67 25.99 -29.37
N ASN A 43 5.91 26.40 -29.64
CA ASN A 43 6.27 27.81 -29.85
C ASN A 43 5.53 28.40 -31.08
N GLY A 44 4.23 28.71 -30.94
CA GLY A 44 3.45 29.27 -32.03
C GLY A 44 1.94 29.16 -31.86
N CYS A 45 1.37 29.73 -30.79
CA CYS A 45 0.06 30.41 -30.85
C CYS A 45 -0.16 31.28 -29.60
N ASN A 46 0.84 32.06 -29.19
CA ASN A 46 0.72 33.05 -28.10
C ASN A 46 -0.20 34.24 -28.44
N CYS A 47 -0.89 34.18 -29.57
CA CYS A 47 -1.71 35.26 -30.11
C CYS A 47 -3.21 35.02 -29.93
N HIS A 48 -3.64 33.93 -29.28
CA HIS A 48 -5.06 33.57 -29.10
C HIS A 48 -5.39 33.26 -27.63
N GLY A 49 -6.66 33.45 -27.24
CA GLY A 49 -7.20 33.08 -25.92
C GLY A 49 -7.42 31.56 -25.73
N ASP A 50 -8.34 31.17 -24.85
CA ASP A 50 -8.68 29.76 -24.62
C ASP A 50 -9.33 29.10 -25.87
N ALA A 51 -9.26 27.77 -25.96
CA ALA A 51 -9.87 27.02 -27.05
C ALA A 51 -11.40 27.25 -27.13
N SER A 52 -11.93 27.41 -28.34
CA SER A 52 -13.32 27.77 -28.62
C SER A 52 -14.03 26.70 -29.44
N SER A 53 -15.28 26.39 -29.07
CA SER A 53 -16.20 25.57 -29.87
C SER A 53 -16.67 26.23 -31.17
N GLY A 54 -16.38 27.52 -31.38
CA GLY A 54 -16.62 28.27 -32.62
C GLY A 54 -15.64 27.95 -33.75
N VAL A 55 -14.68 27.04 -33.52
CA VAL A 55 -13.82 26.45 -34.55
C VAL A 55 -14.02 24.93 -34.54
N ALA A 56 -14.69 24.40 -35.55
CA ALA A 56 -14.87 22.96 -35.75
C ALA A 56 -13.78 22.43 -36.68
N LEU A 57 -13.06 21.42 -36.21
CA LEU A 57 -11.94 20.80 -36.93
C LEU A 57 -12.31 19.38 -37.35
N ALA A 58 -12.04 19.06 -38.62
CA ALA A 58 -12.23 17.75 -39.19
C ALA A 58 -10.96 17.29 -39.91
N LEU A 59 -10.69 15.99 -39.80
CA LEU A 59 -9.64 15.31 -40.55
C LEU A 59 -10.30 14.17 -41.32
N ASP A 60 -10.37 14.30 -42.64
CA ASP A 60 -10.74 13.19 -43.51
C ASP A 60 -9.54 12.26 -43.65
N ALA A 61 -9.62 11.14 -42.97
CA ALA A 61 -8.60 10.10 -42.89
C ALA A 61 -9.23 8.75 -43.26
N PRO A 62 -8.45 7.78 -43.76
CA PRO A 62 -9.00 6.47 -44.09
C PRO A 62 -9.55 5.80 -42.82
N ALA A 63 -10.58 4.97 -42.96
CA ALA A 63 -11.17 4.25 -41.83
C ALA A 63 -10.19 3.23 -41.20
N ASN A 64 -9.25 2.73 -41.99
CA ASN A 64 -8.12 1.91 -41.56
C ASN A 64 -6.93 2.11 -42.52
N PHE A 65 -5.72 1.76 -42.07
CA PHE A 65 -4.50 1.88 -42.89
C PHE A 65 -3.84 0.52 -43.16
N THR A 66 -3.25 0.37 -44.34
CA THR A 66 -2.38 -0.76 -44.69
C THR A 66 -0.91 -0.35 -44.49
N GLY A 67 -0.08 -1.29 -44.06
CA GLY A 67 1.31 -1.00 -43.71
C GLY A 67 2.10 -0.40 -44.88
N GLY A 68 2.68 0.79 -44.69
CA GLY A 68 3.52 1.47 -45.67
C GLY A 68 2.79 2.16 -46.83
N GLU A 69 1.46 2.19 -46.86
CA GLU A 69 0.70 2.96 -47.85
C GLU A 69 0.70 4.46 -47.53
N THR A 70 0.61 5.29 -48.58
CA THR A 70 0.47 6.74 -48.44
C THR A 70 -0.97 7.16 -48.73
N TYR A 71 -1.56 7.88 -47.79
CA TYR A 71 -2.91 8.44 -47.87
C TYR A 71 -2.85 9.95 -47.95
N THR A 72 -3.71 10.55 -48.76
CA THR A 72 -3.94 12.00 -48.71
C THR A 72 -5.00 12.26 -47.65
N LEU A 73 -4.61 12.96 -46.59
CA LEU A 73 -5.51 13.42 -45.53
C LEU A 73 -5.98 14.83 -45.87
N THR A 74 -7.27 15.10 -45.70
CA THR A 74 -7.83 16.44 -45.87
C THR A 74 -8.18 17.02 -44.51
N ILE A 75 -7.54 18.12 -44.17
CA ILE A 75 -7.84 18.93 -43.00
C ILE A 75 -8.92 19.92 -43.42
N ALA A 76 -9.97 20.05 -42.62
CA ALA A 76 -11.03 21.03 -42.83
C ALA A 76 -11.35 21.76 -41.52
N MET A 77 -11.57 23.05 -41.63
CA MET A 77 -11.92 23.92 -40.52
C MET A 77 -13.17 24.73 -40.86
N GLU A 78 -14.19 24.60 -40.02
CA GLU A 78 -15.39 25.45 -40.05
C GLU A 78 -15.33 26.43 -38.87
N SER A 79 -15.64 27.70 -39.13
CA SER A 79 -15.62 28.71 -38.06
C SER A 79 -16.54 29.89 -38.37
N ASP A 80 -17.15 30.43 -37.31
CA ASP A 80 -18.03 31.60 -37.35
C ASP A 80 -17.26 32.94 -37.29
N VAL A 81 -15.91 32.91 -37.24
CA VAL A 81 -15.08 34.12 -37.25
C VAL A 81 -15.22 34.84 -38.60
N ALA A 82 -15.66 36.09 -38.55
CA ALA A 82 -15.81 36.97 -39.72
C ALA A 82 -14.44 37.38 -40.27
N THR A 83 -14.28 37.28 -41.59
CA THR A 83 -13.01 37.55 -42.29
C THR A 83 -13.03 38.93 -42.96
N ASP A 84 -12.17 39.84 -42.52
CA ASP A 84 -11.99 41.18 -43.10
C ASP A 84 -10.68 41.32 -43.91
N GLY A 85 -9.87 40.26 -43.99
CA GLY A 85 -8.57 40.23 -44.67
C GLY A 85 -8.24 38.89 -45.36
N GLU A 86 -7.04 38.79 -45.94
CA GLU A 86 -6.61 37.62 -46.74
C GLU A 86 -6.25 36.39 -45.88
N ASN A 87 -5.78 36.56 -44.65
CA ASN A 87 -5.48 35.44 -43.76
C ASN A 87 -6.75 34.96 -43.04
N GLN A 88 -7.10 33.69 -43.20
CA GLN A 88 -8.33 33.07 -42.70
C GLN A 88 -8.09 32.02 -41.60
N GLY A 89 -6.86 31.51 -41.44
CA GLY A 89 -6.51 30.59 -40.36
C GLY A 89 -5.30 29.71 -40.64
N GLY A 90 -5.04 28.76 -39.74
CA GLY A 90 -3.90 27.84 -39.81
C GLY A 90 -4.10 26.56 -39.01
N PHE A 91 -3.12 25.66 -39.10
CA PHE A 91 -3.18 24.38 -38.41
C PHE A 91 -1.81 23.84 -38.00
N PHE A 92 -1.80 22.94 -37.03
CA PHE A 92 -0.69 22.06 -36.72
C PHE A 92 -1.21 20.62 -36.60
N LEU A 93 -0.70 19.72 -37.43
CA LEU A 93 -1.04 18.29 -37.40
C LEU A 93 0.20 17.48 -37.00
N SER A 94 0.04 16.60 -36.02
CA SER A 94 1.03 15.58 -35.67
C SER A 94 0.41 14.19 -35.70
N THR A 95 1.25 13.16 -35.80
CA THR A 95 0.84 11.76 -35.75
C THR A 95 1.79 10.95 -34.88
N THR A 96 1.28 9.95 -34.16
CA THR A 96 2.10 9.03 -33.34
C THR A 96 2.80 7.97 -34.17
N GLN A 97 2.35 7.71 -35.41
CA GLN A 97 2.88 6.68 -36.29
C GLN A 97 2.94 7.14 -37.74
N GLY A 98 3.94 6.67 -38.49
CA GLY A 98 4.14 7.06 -39.89
C GLY A 98 4.78 8.44 -40.03
N SER A 99 4.70 9.01 -41.24
CA SER A 99 5.35 10.29 -41.57
C SER A 99 4.46 11.17 -42.43
N LEU A 100 4.41 12.47 -42.11
CA LEU A 100 3.66 13.48 -42.85
C LEU A 100 4.55 14.15 -43.91
N ALA A 101 3.99 14.45 -45.08
CA ALA A 101 4.63 15.16 -46.18
C ALA A 101 3.63 16.15 -46.81
N SER A 102 4.14 17.29 -47.25
CA SER A 102 3.33 18.31 -47.95
C SER A 102 2.89 17.81 -49.33
N THR A 103 1.68 18.18 -49.76
CA THR A 103 1.16 17.88 -51.11
C THR A 103 1.41 19.01 -52.10
N ASP A 104 1.59 20.24 -51.62
CA ASP A 104 1.66 21.47 -52.41
C ASP A 104 2.29 22.62 -51.61
N ASP A 105 2.48 23.77 -52.25
CA ASP A 105 3.15 24.92 -51.64
C ASP A 105 2.35 25.57 -50.50
N SER A 106 1.11 25.12 -50.20
CA SER A 106 0.28 25.66 -49.11
C SER A 106 0.57 25.02 -47.75
N THR A 107 1.33 23.91 -47.70
CA THR A 107 1.69 23.20 -46.46
C THR A 107 3.20 22.94 -46.36
N GLN A 108 3.70 22.84 -45.13
CA GLN A 108 5.11 22.59 -44.81
C GLN A 108 5.26 21.76 -43.53
N LEU A 109 6.37 21.03 -43.44
CA LEU A 109 6.74 20.27 -42.25
C LEU A 109 7.78 21.04 -41.44
N ILE A 110 7.47 21.37 -40.18
CA ILE A 110 8.37 22.06 -39.25
C ILE A 110 8.44 21.24 -37.96
N ASP A 111 9.65 20.84 -37.57
CA ASP A 111 9.93 20.11 -36.31
C ASP A 111 9.01 18.90 -36.05
N GLY A 112 8.64 18.17 -37.12
CA GLY A 112 7.80 16.98 -37.05
C GLY A 112 6.28 17.27 -37.06
N TYR A 113 5.87 18.53 -37.13
CA TYR A 113 4.48 18.93 -37.30
C TYR A 113 4.22 19.43 -38.73
N MET A 114 3.10 19.01 -39.30
CA MET A 114 2.62 19.56 -40.56
C MET A 114 1.81 20.82 -40.28
N THR A 115 2.06 21.89 -41.02
CA THR A 115 1.40 23.19 -40.85
C THR A 115 1.28 23.90 -42.20
N HIS A 116 0.59 25.06 -42.25
CA HIS A 116 0.47 25.88 -43.46
C HIS A 116 1.75 26.69 -43.77
N THR A 117 1.90 27.12 -45.02
CA THR A 117 2.82 28.19 -45.42
C THR A 117 2.07 29.52 -45.56
N ALA A 118 2.77 30.62 -45.84
CA ALA A 118 2.13 31.90 -46.15
C ALA A 118 1.15 31.83 -47.34
N ALA A 119 1.37 30.90 -48.29
CA ALA A 119 0.47 30.68 -49.43
C ALA A 119 -0.76 29.85 -49.08
N GLY A 120 -0.82 29.27 -47.87
CA GLY A 120 -1.95 28.51 -47.35
C GLY A 120 -2.68 29.22 -46.21
N ASN A 121 -2.44 30.51 -45.99
CA ASN A 121 -3.10 31.28 -44.93
C ASN A 121 -4.52 31.72 -45.31
N ASP A 122 -4.86 31.76 -46.59
CA ASP A 122 -6.13 32.26 -47.14
C ASP A 122 -7.17 31.16 -47.37
N GLN A 123 -6.94 29.98 -46.79
CA GLN A 123 -7.81 28.82 -46.90
C GLN A 123 -8.13 28.23 -45.54
N ARG A 124 -9.21 27.44 -45.47
CA ARG A 124 -9.62 26.68 -44.28
C ARG A 124 -9.60 25.17 -44.50
N SER A 125 -8.98 24.74 -45.58
CA SER A 125 -8.78 23.33 -45.88
C SER A 125 -7.42 23.13 -46.52
N TRP A 126 -6.73 22.07 -46.10
CA TRP A 126 -5.39 21.72 -46.55
C TRP A 126 -5.33 20.23 -46.82
N ASN A 127 -4.58 19.84 -47.85
CA ASN A 127 -4.27 18.43 -48.09
C ASN A 127 -2.84 18.16 -47.62
N VAL A 128 -2.64 16.96 -47.05
CA VAL A 128 -1.33 16.49 -46.60
C VAL A 128 -1.21 15.01 -46.90
N ASN A 129 -0.03 14.55 -47.26
CA ASN A 129 0.22 13.12 -47.44
C ASN A 129 0.72 12.52 -46.14
N TRP A 130 0.08 11.45 -45.69
CA TRP A 130 0.53 10.63 -44.57
C TRP A 130 0.94 9.26 -45.09
N THR A 131 2.21 8.89 -44.88
CA THR A 131 2.69 7.54 -45.13
C THR A 131 2.60 6.74 -43.85
N ALA A 132 1.76 5.71 -43.85
CA ALA A 132 1.51 4.84 -42.72
C ALA A 132 2.78 4.05 -42.32
N PRO A 133 2.92 3.63 -41.05
CA PRO A 133 4.02 2.76 -40.64
C PRO A 133 3.95 1.41 -41.38
N ALA A 134 5.07 0.71 -41.51
CA ALA A 134 5.09 -0.63 -42.12
C ALA A 134 4.30 -1.68 -41.30
N ASP A 135 4.10 -1.43 -40.01
CA ASP A 135 3.37 -2.29 -39.07
C ASP A 135 1.92 -1.83 -38.93
N ASP A 136 0.99 -2.58 -39.56
CA ASP A 136 -0.45 -2.31 -39.55
C ASP A 136 -1.22 -3.07 -38.46
N THR A 137 -0.52 -3.51 -37.42
CA THR A 137 -1.14 -4.03 -36.18
C THR A 137 -1.39 -2.94 -35.12
N ARG A 138 -0.99 -1.69 -35.41
CA ARG A 138 -1.03 -0.55 -34.48
C ARG A 138 -2.16 0.42 -34.80
N ILE A 139 -2.42 1.36 -33.88
CA ILE A 139 -3.31 2.51 -34.08
C ILE A 139 -2.45 3.76 -34.26
N ALA A 140 -2.74 4.56 -35.29
CA ALA A 140 -2.12 5.86 -35.52
C ALA A 140 -3.04 6.95 -34.98
N ASP A 141 -2.56 7.70 -33.98
CA ASP A 141 -3.30 8.83 -33.41
C ASP A 141 -2.80 10.13 -34.03
N PHE A 142 -3.72 10.93 -34.54
CA PHE A 142 -3.48 12.24 -35.10
C PHE A 142 -3.96 13.31 -34.14
N THR A 143 -3.13 14.30 -33.85
CA THR A 143 -3.57 15.49 -33.10
C THR A 143 -3.55 16.69 -34.03
N LEU A 144 -4.71 17.29 -34.23
CA LEU A 144 -4.92 18.46 -35.07
C LEU A 144 -5.25 19.66 -34.18
N TYR A 145 -4.44 20.71 -34.30
CA TYR A 145 -4.70 22.05 -33.80
C TYR A 145 -5.10 22.90 -35.00
N GLY A 146 -6.09 23.77 -34.85
CA GLY A 146 -6.46 24.70 -35.90
C GLY A 146 -6.96 26.02 -35.31
N ASN A 147 -6.59 27.12 -35.95
CA ASN A 147 -6.98 28.47 -35.58
C ASN A 147 -7.65 29.18 -36.75
N SER A 148 -8.69 29.95 -36.46
CA SER A 148 -9.41 30.80 -37.40
C SER A 148 -9.24 32.26 -36.98
N VAL A 149 -8.80 33.10 -37.91
CA VAL A 149 -8.49 34.51 -37.64
C VAL A 149 -9.33 35.45 -38.51
N ASN A 150 -9.56 36.67 -38.03
CA ASN A 150 -10.35 37.69 -38.72
C ASN A 150 -9.57 38.40 -39.85
N GLY A 151 -8.26 38.18 -39.95
CA GLY A 151 -7.41 38.71 -41.01
C GLY A 151 -7.01 40.19 -40.87
N ASN A 152 -7.27 40.84 -39.74
CA ASN A 152 -7.00 42.27 -39.53
C ASN A 152 -5.51 42.61 -39.25
N GLY A 153 -4.66 41.59 -39.06
CA GLY A 153 -3.22 41.73 -38.82
C GLY A 153 -2.85 42.27 -37.43
N ALA A 154 -3.80 42.36 -36.49
CA ALA A 154 -3.59 42.78 -35.11
C ALA A 154 -3.57 41.58 -34.16
N PRO A 155 -2.92 41.66 -32.98
CA PRO A 155 -3.01 40.64 -31.95
C PRO A 155 -4.44 40.53 -31.40
N ASP A 156 -4.91 39.31 -31.16
CA ASP A 156 -6.23 39.06 -30.57
C ASP A 156 -6.30 39.62 -29.14
N THR A 157 -7.10 40.67 -28.97
CA THR A 157 -7.31 41.33 -27.67
C THR A 157 -8.78 41.38 -27.27
N ASP A 158 -9.67 40.97 -28.16
CA ASP A 158 -11.13 41.00 -28.01
C ASP A 158 -11.78 39.62 -28.18
N GLY A 159 -11.01 38.56 -28.43
CA GLY A 159 -11.48 37.18 -28.63
C GLY A 159 -12.07 36.95 -30.02
N SER A 160 -11.70 37.81 -30.98
CA SER A 160 -12.17 37.74 -32.37
C SER A 160 -11.45 36.69 -33.19
N ASP A 161 -10.25 36.28 -32.77
CA ASP A 161 -9.57 35.11 -33.31
C ASP A 161 -9.76 33.90 -32.37
N GLN A 162 -9.93 32.71 -32.95
CA GLN A 162 -10.31 31.52 -32.18
C GLN A 162 -9.49 30.31 -32.61
N TRP A 163 -9.32 29.33 -31.72
CA TRP A 163 -8.67 28.06 -32.06
C TRP A 163 -9.32 26.88 -31.34
N ASN A 164 -9.06 25.67 -31.83
CA ASN A 164 -9.51 24.42 -31.21
C ASN A 164 -8.49 23.29 -31.45
N ARG A 165 -8.70 22.15 -30.78
CA ARG A 165 -7.90 20.92 -30.92
C ARG A 165 -8.80 19.69 -30.95
N VAL A 166 -8.45 18.73 -31.79
CA VAL A 166 -9.12 17.42 -31.89
C VAL A 166 -8.11 16.31 -32.13
N THR A 167 -8.40 15.11 -31.64
CA THR A 167 -7.60 13.91 -31.87
C THR A 167 -8.41 12.86 -32.64
N PHE A 168 -7.79 12.24 -33.63
CA PHE A 168 -8.39 11.19 -34.46
C PHE A 168 -7.56 9.91 -34.38
N ALA A 169 -8.19 8.75 -34.35
CA ALA A 169 -7.52 7.45 -34.32
C ALA A 169 -7.79 6.68 -35.62
N VAL A 170 -6.74 6.25 -36.31
CA VAL A 170 -6.83 5.41 -37.51
C VAL A 170 -6.19 4.05 -37.21
N PRO A 171 -6.98 2.97 -37.09
CA PRO A 171 -6.44 1.63 -36.84
C PRO A 171 -5.81 1.04 -38.10
N GLY A 172 -4.75 0.24 -37.94
CA GLY A 172 -4.21 -0.56 -39.03
C GLY A 172 -5.18 -1.68 -39.46
N ALA A 173 -5.06 -2.16 -40.69
CA ALA A 173 -5.94 -3.16 -41.27
C ALA A 173 -5.90 -4.50 -40.50
N ASN A 174 -4.76 -4.79 -39.86
CA ASN A 174 -4.57 -5.95 -38.99
C ASN A 174 -4.54 -5.56 -37.50
N ALA A 175 -4.87 -4.32 -37.16
CA ALA A 175 -4.97 -3.90 -35.77
C ALA A 175 -6.12 -4.69 -35.13
N VAL A 176 -5.76 -5.53 -34.16
CA VAL A 176 -6.73 -6.30 -33.40
C VAL A 176 -7.43 -5.33 -32.46
N VAL A 177 -8.57 -4.78 -32.89
CA VAL A 177 -9.55 -4.17 -31.99
C VAL A 177 -10.35 -5.30 -31.32
N GLY A 178 -9.62 -6.17 -30.62
CA GLY A 178 -10.10 -7.29 -29.83
C GLY A 178 -9.82 -7.05 -28.34
N PRO A 179 -10.36 -7.87 -27.43
CA PRO A 179 -10.25 -7.61 -26.00
C PRO A 179 -8.79 -7.45 -25.61
N GLU A 180 -8.51 -6.36 -24.90
CA GLU A 180 -7.26 -5.98 -24.26
C GLU A 180 -6.37 -7.21 -23.99
N GLU A 181 -5.15 -7.23 -24.54
CA GLU A 181 -4.19 -8.28 -24.20
C GLU A 181 -4.12 -8.36 -22.68
N ILE A 182 -4.35 -9.55 -22.12
CA ILE A 182 -4.39 -9.74 -20.67
C ILE A 182 -3.09 -9.18 -20.11
N SER A 183 -3.16 -8.11 -19.32
CA SER A 183 -1.95 -7.48 -18.79
C SER A 183 -1.07 -8.53 -18.07
N GLU A 184 0.26 -8.37 -18.09
CA GLU A 184 1.18 -9.31 -17.41
C GLU A 184 0.79 -9.54 -15.94
N SER A 185 0.24 -8.52 -15.28
CA SER A 185 -0.28 -8.64 -13.92
C SER A 185 -1.52 -9.53 -13.82
N ARG A 186 -2.46 -9.44 -14.78
CA ARG A 186 -3.57 -10.39 -14.89
C ARG A 186 -3.06 -11.78 -15.27
N LYS A 187 -2.04 -11.92 -16.13
CA LYS A 187 -1.42 -13.21 -16.48
C LYS A 187 -0.83 -13.89 -15.24
N VAL A 188 -0.05 -13.18 -14.42
CA VAL A 188 0.53 -13.69 -13.16
C VAL A 188 -0.57 -14.08 -12.17
N PHE A 189 -1.62 -13.28 -12.06
CA PHE A 189 -2.75 -13.60 -11.19
C PHE A 189 -3.53 -14.84 -11.67
N TYR A 190 -3.87 -14.93 -12.95
CA TYR A 190 -4.57 -16.09 -13.51
C TYR A 190 -3.72 -17.35 -13.40
N LEU A 191 -2.42 -17.26 -13.63
CA LEU A 191 -1.49 -18.36 -13.39
C LEU A 191 -1.54 -18.80 -11.93
N SER A 192 -1.56 -17.84 -11.00
CA SER A 192 -1.69 -18.13 -9.56
C SER A 192 -3.02 -18.81 -9.24
N LEU A 193 -4.14 -18.36 -9.81
CA LEU A 193 -5.45 -19.01 -9.65
C LEU A 193 -5.50 -20.42 -10.26
N VAL A 194 -4.89 -20.61 -11.43
CA VAL A 194 -4.79 -21.93 -12.06
C VAL A 194 -3.95 -22.86 -11.19
N VAL A 195 -2.83 -22.39 -10.65
CA VAL A 195 -2.00 -23.16 -9.72
C VAL A 195 -2.80 -23.51 -8.46
N ILE A 196 -3.46 -22.55 -7.82
CA ILE A 196 -4.28 -22.78 -6.62
C ILE A 196 -5.43 -23.74 -6.92
N GLY A 197 -6.14 -23.56 -8.04
CA GLY A 197 -7.25 -24.41 -8.48
C GLY A 197 -6.79 -25.83 -8.78
N THR A 198 -5.65 -25.98 -9.45
CA THR A 198 -5.04 -27.27 -9.76
C THR A 198 -4.58 -27.97 -8.49
N LEU A 199 -3.89 -27.27 -7.59
CA LEU A 199 -3.50 -27.80 -6.28
C LEU A 199 -4.73 -28.19 -5.46
N GLY A 200 -5.80 -27.38 -5.49
CA GLY A 200 -7.07 -27.69 -4.85
C GLY A 200 -7.71 -28.96 -5.42
N ALA A 201 -7.75 -29.11 -6.75
CA ALA A 201 -8.24 -30.31 -7.41
C ALA A 201 -7.39 -31.55 -7.09
N VAL A 202 -6.06 -31.39 -7.03
CA VAL A 202 -5.13 -32.46 -6.61
C VAL A 202 -5.36 -32.87 -5.16
N VAL A 203 -5.55 -31.92 -4.25
CA VAL A 203 -5.83 -32.20 -2.83
C VAL A 203 -7.18 -32.90 -2.67
N VAL A 204 -8.22 -32.40 -3.34
CA VAL A 204 -9.57 -33.00 -3.32
C VAL A 204 -9.52 -34.40 -3.94
N GLY A 205 -8.93 -34.56 -5.11
CA GLY A 205 -8.79 -35.83 -5.81
C GLY A 205 -7.95 -36.85 -5.03
N ASN A 206 -6.82 -36.43 -4.45
CA ASN A 206 -6.01 -37.28 -3.59
C ASN A 206 -6.79 -37.74 -2.36
N ARG A 207 -7.60 -36.86 -1.76
CA ARG A 207 -8.45 -37.22 -0.63
C ARG A 207 -9.50 -38.25 -1.06
N MET A 208 -10.22 -38.00 -2.15
CA MET A 208 -11.20 -38.96 -2.69
C MET A 208 -10.59 -40.34 -2.93
N VAL A 209 -9.40 -40.41 -3.52
CA VAL A 209 -8.71 -41.67 -3.82
C VAL A 209 -8.17 -42.35 -2.55
N SER A 210 -7.55 -41.59 -1.64
CA SER A 210 -6.90 -42.14 -0.44
C SER A 210 -7.88 -42.52 0.66
N THR A 211 -9.06 -41.89 0.74
CA THR A 211 -10.08 -42.17 1.76
C THR A 211 -11.33 -42.85 1.21
N GLY A 212 -11.46 -43.01 -0.11
CA GLY A 212 -12.65 -43.59 -0.76
C GLY A 212 -13.89 -42.69 -0.68
N GLN A 213 -13.73 -41.40 -0.37
CA GLN A 213 -14.83 -40.45 -0.20
C GLN A 213 -15.36 -39.94 -1.55
N SER A 214 -16.67 -39.68 -1.62
CA SER A 214 -17.26 -38.97 -2.76
C SER A 214 -16.86 -37.49 -2.79
N VAL A 215 -17.05 -36.83 -3.94
CA VAL A 215 -16.84 -35.38 -4.05
C VAL A 215 -17.72 -34.64 -3.03
N GLU A 216 -18.99 -35.05 -2.88
CA GLU A 216 -19.89 -34.42 -1.91
C GLU A 216 -19.44 -34.59 -0.46
N ASP A 217 -18.86 -35.73 -0.10
CA ASP A 217 -18.34 -35.97 1.25
C ASP A 217 -17.13 -35.06 1.53
N VAL A 218 -16.19 -34.96 0.58
CA VAL A 218 -15.01 -34.10 0.71
C VAL A 218 -15.43 -32.63 0.85
N PHE A 219 -16.37 -32.14 0.04
CA PHE A 219 -16.89 -30.78 0.16
C PHE A 219 -17.75 -30.57 1.43
N GLY A 220 -18.50 -31.59 1.86
CA GLY A 220 -19.30 -31.56 3.08
C GLY A 220 -18.42 -31.42 4.32
N GLU A 221 -17.34 -32.20 4.40
CA GLU A 221 -16.33 -32.08 5.45
C GLU A 221 -15.58 -30.75 5.39
N PHE A 222 -15.19 -30.31 4.19
CA PHE A 222 -14.57 -29.00 3.99
C PHE A 222 -15.46 -27.86 4.51
N TRP A 223 -16.75 -27.88 4.17
CA TRP A 223 -17.70 -26.89 4.69
C TRP A 223 -17.91 -27.04 6.20
N GLY A 224 -17.94 -28.27 6.72
CA GLY A 224 -17.98 -28.55 8.15
C GLY A 224 -16.77 -27.97 8.90
N TYR A 225 -15.59 -28.00 8.28
CA TYR A 225 -14.37 -27.37 8.80
C TYR A 225 -14.40 -25.84 8.66
N LEU A 226 -14.89 -25.30 7.55
CA LEU A 226 -14.84 -23.87 7.22
C LEU A 226 -15.91 -23.06 7.96
N LYS A 227 -17.14 -23.56 8.08
CA LYS A 227 -18.28 -22.85 8.70
C LYS A 227 -17.95 -22.32 10.10
N PRO A 228 -17.31 -23.08 11.02
CA PRO A 228 -16.94 -22.58 12.35
C PRO A 228 -15.91 -21.45 12.35
N TRP A 229 -15.19 -21.19 11.25
CA TRP A 229 -14.32 -20.03 11.09
C TRP A 229 -15.07 -18.85 10.48
N LEU A 230 -15.95 -19.10 9.50
CA LEU A 230 -16.76 -18.06 8.86
C LEU A 230 -17.73 -17.37 9.82
N THR A 231 -18.33 -18.13 10.74
CA THR A 231 -19.38 -17.62 11.63
C THR A 231 -18.91 -17.44 13.07
N THR A 232 -17.61 -17.42 13.33
CA THR A 232 -17.09 -17.32 14.70
C THR A 232 -17.20 -15.90 15.25
N THR A 233 -17.41 -15.82 16.56
CA THR A 233 -17.24 -14.58 17.33
C THR A 233 -16.14 -14.71 18.38
N ASP A 234 -15.47 -15.86 18.47
CA ASP A 234 -14.41 -16.10 19.44
C ASP A 234 -13.16 -15.29 19.05
N HIS A 235 -12.77 -14.34 19.90
CA HIS A 235 -11.59 -13.50 19.70
C HIS A 235 -10.31 -14.29 19.43
N LYS A 236 -10.18 -15.52 19.94
CA LYS A 236 -9.01 -16.38 19.68
C LYS A 236 -8.99 -16.81 18.22
N ARG A 237 -10.13 -17.27 17.70
CA ARG A 237 -10.25 -17.69 16.28
C ARG A 237 -10.12 -16.50 15.35
N ILE A 238 -10.75 -15.37 15.68
CA ILE A 238 -10.62 -14.13 14.91
C ILE A 238 -9.17 -13.65 14.94
N GLY A 239 -8.48 -13.73 16.07
CA GLY A 239 -7.06 -13.43 16.19
C GLY A 239 -6.19 -14.28 15.27
N LEU A 240 -6.46 -15.59 15.19
CA LEU A 240 -5.77 -16.48 14.25
C LEU A 240 -6.11 -16.18 12.78
N LEU A 241 -7.34 -15.79 12.47
CA LEU A 241 -7.73 -15.34 11.14
C LEU A 241 -6.96 -14.08 10.73
N TYR A 242 -6.83 -13.10 11.65
CA TYR A 242 -6.03 -11.90 11.44
C TYR A 242 -4.54 -12.22 11.25
N ILE A 243 -3.94 -13.05 12.10
CA ILE A 243 -2.52 -13.47 11.96
C ILE A 243 -2.31 -14.20 10.64
N GLY A 244 -3.17 -15.15 10.29
CA GLY A 244 -3.08 -15.91 9.04
C GLY A 244 -3.22 -15.01 7.81
N THR A 245 -4.18 -14.08 7.83
CA THR A 245 -4.38 -13.09 6.76
C THR A 245 -3.17 -12.15 6.63
N GLY A 246 -2.67 -11.66 7.76
CA GLY A 246 -1.49 -10.79 7.80
C GLY A 246 -0.22 -11.46 7.30
N LEU A 247 0.02 -12.72 7.71
CA LEU A 247 1.14 -13.51 7.18
C LEU A 247 0.99 -13.81 5.69
N PHE A 248 -0.23 -14.09 5.21
CA PHE A 248 -0.49 -14.27 3.79
C PHE A 248 -0.12 -13.02 2.98
N PHE A 249 -0.59 -11.85 3.39
CA PHE A 249 -0.25 -10.59 2.72
C PHE A 249 1.21 -10.17 2.94
N PHE A 250 1.86 -10.58 4.03
CA PHE A 250 3.30 -10.41 4.23
C PHE A 250 4.09 -11.11 3.12
N PHE A 251 3.71 -12.33 2.73
CA PHE A 251 4.35 -13.04 1.62
C PHE A 251 4.03 -12.42 0.26
N ILE A 252 2.80 -11.93 0.04
CA ILE A 252 2.46 -11.20 -1.19
C ILE A 252 3.31 -9.94 -1.31
N ALA A 253 3.34 -9.12 -0.26
CA ALA A 253 4.10 -7.88 -0.27
C ALA A 253 5.61 -8.12 -0.36
N GLY A 254 6.12 -9.17 0.30
CA GLY A 254 7.50 -9.63 0.13
C GLY A 254 7.80 -10.03 -1.32
N SER A 255 6.88 -10.71 -2.00
CA SER A 255 7.02 -11.06 -3.41
C SER A 255 7.04 -9.82 -4.31
N LEU A 256 6.19 -8.82 -4.04
CA LEU A 256 6.24 -7.53 -4.74
C LEU A 256 7.59 -6.82 -4.54
N ALA A 257 8.17 -6.91 -3.33
CA ALA A 257 9.53 -6.39 -3.08
C ALA A 257 10.59 -7.14 -3.89
N MET A 258 10.47 -8.46 -4.02
CA MET A 258 11.39 -9.27 -4.83
C MET A 258 11.31 -8.89 -6.32
N LEU A 259 10.11 -8.61 -6.84
CA LEU A 259 9.94 -8.12 -8.21
C LEU A 259 10.62 -6.76 -8.41
N MET A 260 10.47 -5.82 -7.47
CA MET A 260 11.19 -4.54 -7.52
C MET A 260 12.71 -4.74 -7.50
N ARG A 261 13.23 -5.65 -6.66
CA ARG A 261 14.66 -5.93 -6.58
C ARG A 261 15.19 -6.64 -7.82
N LEU A 262 14.37 -7.44 -8.50
CA LEU A 262 14.69 -8.07 -9.78
C LEU A 262 14.84 -7.01 -10.88
N GLN A 263 13.92 -6.06 -10.97
CA GLN A 263 14.06 -4.91 -11.88
C GLN A 263 15.34 -4.12 -11.57
N LEU A 264 15.64 -3.87 -10.30
CA LEU A 264 16.79 -3.08 -9.86
C LEU A 264 18.10 -3.90 -9.75
N LEU A 265 18.19 -5.09 -10.32
CA LEU A 265 19.46 -5.83 -10.37
C LEU A 265 20.46 -5.12 -11.27
N ASP A 266 20.06 -4.73 -12.48
CA ASP A 266 20.90 -4.05 -13.44
C ASP A 266 20.33 -2.65 -13.76
N PRO A 267 21.18 -1.66 -14.08
CA PRO A 267 20.69 -0.39 -14.61
C PRO A 267 20.04 -0.61 -15.97
N ASP A 268 18.98 0.15 -16.25
CA ASP A 268 18.21 0.11 -17.50
C ASP A 268 17.66 -1.28 -17.89
N ASN A 269 17.45 -2.14 -16.89
CA ASN A 269 16.78 -3.42 -17.03
C ASN A 269 15.36 -3.26 -17.59
N ASP A 270 14.92 -4.18 -18.45
CA ASP A 270 13.63 -4.14 -19.14
C ASP A 270 12.60 -5.14 -18.56
N PHE A 271 12.89 -5.75 -17.41
CA PHE A 271 11.99 -6.71 -16.75
C PHE A 271 10.59 -6.14 -16.43
N MET A 272 10.51 -4.87 -16.02
CA MET A 272 9.25 -4.15 -15.79
C MET A 272 9.24 -2.79 -16.49
N THR A 273 8.08 -2.44 -17.06
CA THR A 273 7.79 -1.07 -17.48
C THR A 273 7.69 -0.12 -16.28
N ASN A 274 7.83 1.18 -16.52
CA ASN A 274 7.68 2.21 -15.47
C ASN A 274 6.32 2.14 -14.75
N THR A 275 5.23 1.90 -15.48
CA THR A 275 3.88 1.77 -14.90
C THR A 275 3.77 0.53 -14.02
N GLN A 276 4.34 -0.60 -14.43
CA GLN A 276 4.38 -1.82 -13.62
C GLN A 276 5.22 -1.63 -12.36
N PHE A 277 6.36 -0.95 -12.45
CA PHE A 277 7.18 -0.62 -11.28
C PHE A 277 6.40 0.29 -10.32
N ASN A 278 5.71 1.30 -10.84
CA ASN A 278 4.89 2.22 -10.05
C ASN A 278 3.76 1.51 -9.31
N SER A 279 3.02 0.65 -10.03
CA SER A 279 2.01 -0.22 -9.45
C SER A 279 2.58 -1.14 -8.37
N THR A 280 3.74 -1.74 -8.63
CA THR A 280 4.35 -2.73 -7.73
C THR A 280 4.81 -2.09 -6.42
N PHE A 281 5.47 -0.93 -6.45
CA PHE A 281 5.90 -0.27 -5.21
C PHE A 281 4.72 0.31 -4.43
N THR A 282 3.68 0.79 -5.12
CA THR A 282 2.43 1.26 -4.51
C THR A 282 1.76 0.13 -3.74
N MET A 283 1.53 -0.99 -4.42
CA MET A 283 0.89 -2.17 -3.84
C MET A 283 1.75 -2.81 -2.75
N HIS A 284 3.08 -2.84 -2.89
CA HIS A 284 3.99 -3.31 -1.83
C HIS A 284 3.79 -2.49 -0.54
N GLY A 285 3.87 -1.17 -0.61
CA GLY A 285 3.74 -0.29 0.54
C GLY A 285 2.36 -0.41 1.21
N THR A 286 1.29 -0.33 0.43
CA THR A 286 -0.09 -0.49 0.93
C THR A 286 -0.30 -1.86 1.57
N THR A 287 0.18 -2.93 0.94
CA THR A 287 -0.02 -4.30 1.44
C THR A 287 0.79 -4.52 2.72
N MET A 288 2.05 -4.07 2.80
CA MET A 288 2.85 -4.22 4.01
C MET A 288 2.23 -3.53 5.22
N VAL A 289 1.77 -2.28 5.07
CA VAL A 289 1.25 -1.49 6.19
C VAL A 289 -0.14 -1.96 6.59
N PHE A 290 -1.09 -1.93 5.65
CA PHE A 290 -2.51 -2.09 5.97
C PHE A 290 -2.98 -3.54 5.98
N MET A 291 -2.30 -4.43 5.24
CA MET A 291 -2.80 -5.80 5.00
C MET A 291 -1.90 -6.87 5.62
N ALA A 292 -0.65 -6.54 5.94
CA ALA A 292 0.27 -7.41 6.67
C ALA A 292 0.47 -6.95 8.13
N GLY A 293 1.06 -5.77 8.33
CA GLY A 293 1.43 -5.25 9.66
C GLY A 293 0.23 -5.08 10.59
N MET A 294 -0.77 -4.31 10.16
CA MET A 294 -1.98 -4.06 10.94
C MET A 294 -2.73 -5.35 11.34
N PRO A 295 -2.99 -6.29 10.41
CA PRO A 295 -3.61 -7.58 10.77
C PRO A 295 -2.77 -8.44 11.71
N ILE A 296 -1.44 -8.49 11.57
CA ILE A 296 -0.58 -9.23 12.51
C ILE A 296 -0.76 -8.65 13.92
N ILE A 297 -0.62 -7.33 14.08
CA ILE A 297 -0.74 -6.63 15.36
C ILE A 297 -2.10 -6.91 16.02
N PHE A 298 -3.18 -6.65 15.30
CA PHE A 298 -4.52 -6.82 15.85
C PHE A 298 -4.94 -8.28 15.97
N GLY A 299 -4.28 -9.20 15.27
CA GLY A 299 -4.42 -10.63 15.48
C GLY A 299 -3.82 -11.10 16.82
N PHE A 300 -2.61 -10.63 17.15
CA PHE A 300 -2.03 -10.82 18.49
C PHE A 300 -2.88 -10.15 19.56
N ALA A 301 -3.32 -8.91 19.32
CA ALA A 301 -4.18 -8.19 20.26
C ALA A 301 -5.48 -8.96 20.53
N ASN A 302 -6.13 -9.45 19.47
CA ASN A 302 -7.37 -10.22 19.56
C ASN A 302 -7.16 -11.48 20.39
N TYR A 303 -6.08 -12.21 20.15
CA TYR A 303 -5.83 -13.45 20.86
C TYR A 303 -5.48 -13.20 22.34
N LEU A 304 -4.59 -12.25 22.61
CA LEU A 304 -3.90 -12.15 23.90
C LEU A 304 -4.50 -11.12 24.85
N VAL A 305 -4.97 -9.96 24.39
CA VAL A 305 -5.37 -8.87 25.31
C VAL A 305 -6.53 -9.30 26.22
N PRO A 306 -7.61 -9.95 25.72
CA PRO A 306 -8.64 -10.46 26.62
C PRO A 306 -8.10 -11.43 27.67
N LEU A 307 -7.13 -12.29 27.29
CA LEU A 307 -6.48 -13.21 28.22
C LEU A 307 -5.63 -12.46 29.27
N GLN A 308 -4.85 -11.48 28.84
CA GLN A 308 -3.97 -10.68 29.69
C GLN A 308 -4.72 -9.86 30.74
N ILE A 309 -5.96 -9.45 30.46
CA ILE A 309 -6.79 -8.71 31.42
C ILE A 309 -7.83 -9.56 32.14
N GLY A 310 -7.87 -10.88 31.91
CA GLY A 310 -8.83 -11.80 32.52
C GLY A 310 -10.27 -11.65 32.01
N ALA A 311 -10.46 -11.16 30.79
CA ALA A 311 -11.76 -11.06 30.13
C ALA A 311 -12.11 -12.34 29.36
N ARG A 312 -13.41 -12.62 29.20
CA ARG A 312 -13.91 -13.78 28.43
C ARG A 312 -13.77 -13.58 26.92
N ASP A 313 -14.01 -12.36 26.46
CA ASP A 313 -14.06 -11.97 25.05
C ASP A 313 -13.93 -10.43 24.92
N LEU A 314 -13.98 -9.91 23.70
CA LEU A 314 -14.10 -8.47 23.43
C LEU A 314 -15.50 -7.93 23.81
N ALA A 315 -15.62 -6.61 23.91
CA ALA A 315 -16.87 -5.93 24.29
C ALA A 315 -18.02 -6.17 23.30
N PHE A 316 -17.68 -6.23 22.01
CA PHE A 316 -18.63 -6.43 20.92
C PHE A 316 -18.14 -7.58 20.00
N PRO A 317 -18.40 -8.85 20.34
CA PRO A 317 -17.85 -10.00 19.60
C PRO A 317 -18.28 -10.07 18.12
N ARG A 318 -19.52 -9.66 17.81
CA ARG A 318 -20.00 -9.59 16.42
C ARG A 318 -19.38 -8.44 15.63
N LEU A 319 -19.13 -7.31 16.30
CA LEU A 319 -18.42 -6.19 15.69
C LEU A 319 -16.99 -6.59 15.37
N ASN A 320 -16.35 -7.38 16.26
CA ASN A 320 -15.03 -7.94 16.02
C ASN A 320 -14.98 -8.80 14.75
N ALA A 321 -15.98 -9.67 14.56
CA ALA A 321 -16.08 -10.49 13.36
C ALA A 321 -16.29 -9.62 12.11
N LEU A 322 -17.14 -8.58 12.19
CA LEU A 322 -17.33 -7.64 11.08
C LEU A 322 -16.05 -6.88 10.73
N SER A 323 -15.33 -6.37 11.73
CA SER A 323 -14.02 -5.73 11.55
C SER A 323 -13.07 -6.65 10.80
N PHE A 324 -13.00 -7.92 11.21
CA PHE A 324 -12.17 -8.90 10.50
C PHE A 324 -12.63 -9.07 9.05
N TRP A 325 -13.92 -9.27 8.77
CA TRP A 325 -14.38 -9.55 7.41
C TRP A 325 -14.23 -8.36 6.45
N LEU A 326 -14.24 -7.12 6.95
CA LEU A 326 -13.95 -5.94 6.15
C LEU A 326 -12.51 -5.94 5.61
N LEU A 327 -11.54 -6.51 6.32
CA LEU A 327 -10.14 -6.61 5.91
C LEU A 327 -9.94 -7.43 4.61
N PRO A 328 -10.25 -8.74 4.53
CA PRO A 328 -10.06 -9.52 3.31
C PRO A 328 -10.99 -9.04 2.19
N THR A 329 -12.18 -8.50 2.47
CA THR A 329 -13.02 -7.92 1.41
C THR A 329 -12.42 -6.62 0.86
N GLY A 330 -11.91 -5.73 1.72
CA GLY A 330 -11.23 -4.51 1.28
C GLY A 330 -9.95 -4.81 0.52
N ALA A 331 -9.20 -5.82 0.98
CA ALA A 331 -8.05 -6.37 0.26
C ALA A 331 -8.40 -6.84 -1.15
N LEU A 332 -9.50 -7.59 -1.32
CA LEU A 332 -9.96 -8.01 -2.63
C LEU A 332 -10.30 -6.82 -3.52
N VAL A 333 -10.91 -5.76 -2.97
CA VAL A 333 -11.19 -4.53 -3.73
C VAL A 333 -9.88 -3.83 -4.14
N VAL A 334 -8.91 -3.67 -3.23
CA VAL A 334 -7.59 -3.07 -3.56
C VAL A 334 -6.91 -3.83 -4.70
N TYR A 335 -6.91 -5.17 -4.65
CA TYR A 335 -6.29 -6.00 -5.68
C TYR A 335 -7.14 -6.15 -6.94
N ALA A 336 -8.42 -5.79 -6.91
CA ALA A 336 -9.27 -5.84 -8.09
C ALA A 336 -8.81 -4.85 -9.19
N GLY A 337 -8.03 -3.83 -8.84
CA GLY A 337 -7.41 -2.91 -9.79
C GLY A 337 -6.63 -3.63 -10.90
N TYR A 338 -5.94 -4.71 -10.57
CA TYR A 338 -5.23 -5.52 -11.57
C TYR A 338 -6.15 -6.01 -12.70
N PHE A 339 -7.45 -6.23 -12.46
CA PHE A 339 -8.44 -6.62 -13.48
C PHE A 339 -9.10 -5.45 -14.20
N ALA A 340 -8.94 -4.21 -13.72
CA ALA A 340 -9.64 -3.03 -14.22
C ALA A 340 -8.78 -2.10 -15.10
N GLY A 341 -7.56 -2.52 -15.46
CA GLY A 341 -6.65 -1.74 -16.32
C GLY A 341 -5.27 -1.46 -15.72
N GLY A 342 -5.01 -1.94 -14.50
CA GLY A 342 -3.73 -1.77 -13.78
C GLY A 342 -3.99 -1.60 -12.29
N ALA A 343 -3.05 -1.94 -11.41
CA ALA A 343 -3.22 -1.65 -9.98
C ALA A 343 -3.07 -0.15 -9.70
N GLY A 344 -3.34 0.27 -8.46
CA GLY A 344 -3.02 1.63 -8.03
C GLY A 344 -1.52 1.89 -8.21
N ASP A 345 -1.17 2.99 -8.87
CA ASP A 345 0.20 3.34 -9.29
C ASP A 345 0.67 4.68 -8.70
N VAL A 346 -0.07 5.20 -7.72
CA VAL A 346 0.08 6.56 -7.17
C VAL A 346 1.02 6.68 -5.97
N GLY A 347 1.73 5.60 -5.64
CA GLY A 347 2.45 5.41 -4.39
C GLY A 347 1.52 5.20 -3.20
N TRP A 348 2.00 4.53 -2.16
CA TRP A 348 1.17 4.26 -0.97
C TRP A 348 0.70 5.53 -0.24
N THR A 349 1.36 6.68 -0.49
CA THR A 349 0.97 8.00 0.01
C THR A 349 -0.14 8.67 -0.80
N GLY A 350 -0.37 8.23 -2.04
CA GLY A 350 -1.48 8.67 -2.89
C GLY A 350 -1.60 10.17 -3.08
N TYR A 351 -0.50 10.91 -3.24
CA TYR A 351 -0.52 12.38 -3.28
C TYR A 351 -1.48 12.92 -4.36
N ALA A 352 -2.38 13.80 -3.94
CA ALA A 352 -3.52 14.26 -4.74
C ALA A 352 -3.18 14.80 -6.14
N PRO A 353 -2.08 15.57 -6.36
CA PRO A 353 -1.72 16.02 -7.72
C PRO A 353 -1.44 14.88 -8.72
N TYR A 354 -1.23 13.66 -8.22
CA TYR A 354 -1.00 12.46 -9.03
C TYR A 354 -2.17 11.47 -8.93
N SER A 355 -2.94 11.49 -7.84
CA SER A 355 -4.07 10.59 -7.61
C SER A 355 -5.44 11.19 -7.93
N SER A 356 -5.53 12.48 -8.25
CA SER A 356 -6.76 13.18 -8.67
C SER A 356 -6.54 14.00 -9.96
N GLY A 357 -7.63 14.42 -10.60
CA GLY A 357 -7.59 15.20 -11.84
C GLY A 357 -7.15 14.39 -13.07
N GLU A 358 -6.78 15.10 -14.14
CA GLU A 358 -6.55 14.50 -15.47
C GLU A 358 -5.41 13.49 -15.53
N ARG A 359 -4.40 13.67 -14.68
CA ARG A 359 -3.22 12.79 -14.60
C ARG A 359 -3.56 11.43 -14.00
N ALA A 360 -4.66 11.33 -13.27
CA ALA A 360 -5.00 10.18 -12.46
C ALA A 360 -5.87 9.17 -13.22
N SER A 361 -5.35 8.70 -14.35
CA SER A 361 -6.08 7.93 -15.37
C SER A 361 -6.23 6.43 -15.08
N SER A 362 -5.48 5.87 -14.12
CA SER A 362 -5.54 4.45 -13.76
C SER A 362 -6.85 4.10 -13.05
N PRO A 363 -7.72 3.23 -13.61
CA PRO A 363 -8.93 2.76 -12.91
C PRO A 363 -8.59 1.93 -11.66
N GLY A 364 -7.36 1.39 -11.59
CA GLY A 364 -6.84 0.71 -10.40
C GLY A 364 -6.78 1.58 -9.17
N THR A 365 -6.54 2.88 -9.35
CA THR A 365 -6.47 3.84 -8.25
C THR A 365 -7.84 4.02 -7.58
N ASP A 366 -8.95 3.95 -8.33
CA ASP A 366 -10.30 4.00 -7.74
C ASP A 366 -10.56 2.83 -6.79
N LEU A 367 -10.17 1.63 -7.22
CA LEU A 367 -10.31 0.41 -6.43
C LEU A 367 -9.32 0.38 -5.25
N TRP A 368 -8.12 0.92 -5.42
CA TRP A 368 -7.15 1.13 -4.34
C TRP A 368 -7.68 2.09 -3.26
N VAL A 369 -8.33 3.19 -3.65
CA VAL A 369 -8.99 4.13 -2.72
C VAL A 369 -10.19 3.46 -2.04
N ALA A 370 -11.10 2.86 -2.80
CA ALA A 370 -12.31 2.23 -2.28
C ALA A 370 -12.01 1.09 -1.29
N GLY A 371 -11.03 0.24 -1.63
CA GLY A 371 -10.61 -0.85 -0.76
C GLY A 371 -10.01 -0.33 0.55
N GLN A 372 -9.21 0.73 0.51
CA GLN A 372 -8.66 1.34 1.73
C GLN A 372 -9.72 2.00 2.63
N ILE A 373 -10.81 2.54 2.08
CA ILE A 373 -11.95 3.02 2.89
C ILE A 373 -12.52 1.87 3.73
N MET A 374 -12.63 0.66 3.16
CA MET A 374 -13.07 -0.53 3.89
C MET A 374 -12.06 -0.95 4.97
N LEU A 375 -10.76 -0.85 4.68
CA LEU A 375 -9.70 -1.11 5.67
C LEU A 375 -9.75 -0.08 6.82
N GLY A 376 -10.00 1.19 6.51
CA GLY A 376 -10.22 2.26 7.50
C GLY A 376 -11.40 1.94 8.41
N ALA A 377 -12.54 1.54 7.85
CA ALA A 377 -13.71 1.11 8.62
C ALA A 377 -13.40 -0.09 9.54
N SER A 378 -12.71 -1.12 9.03
CA SER A 378 -12.23 -2.26 9.84
C SER A 378 -11.44 -1.80 11.06
N SER A 379 -10.48 -0.90 10.85
CA SER A 379 -9.60 -0.36 11.90
C SER A 379 -10.37 0.48 12.92
N THR A 380 -11.28 1.35 12.49
CA THR A 380 -12.11 2.16 13.41
C THR A 380 -12.98 1.28 14.32
N LEU A 381 -13.64 0.26 13.76
CA LEU A 381 -14.47 -0.65 14.53
C LEU A 381 -13.64 -1.47 15.53
N THR A 382 -12.43 -1.87 15.13
CA THR A 382 -11.45 -2.54 16.00
C THR A 382 -11.06 -1.64 17.18
N ALA A 383 -10.72 -0.38 16.92
CA ALA A 383 -10.33 0.58 17.96
C ALA A 383 -11.42 0.74 19.03
N ILE A 384 -12.67 0.95 18.61
CA ILE A 384 -13.83 1.12 19.51
C ILE A 384 -14.01 -0.12 20.39
N ASN A 385 -13.89 -1.30 19.81
CA ASN A 385 -14.12 -2.56 20.51
C ASN A 385 -13.05 -2.83 21.58
N PHE A 386 -11.77 -2.71 21.22
CA PHE A 386 -10.67 -2.88 22.16
C PHE A 386 -10.70 -1.84 23.27
N LEU A 387 -10.93 -0.57 22.94
CA LEU A 387 -10.96 0.50 23.93
C LEU A 387 -12.07 0.26 24.96
N THR A 388 -13.26 -0.11 24.49
CA THR A 388 -14.39 -0.42 25.38
C THR A 388 -14.08 -1.61 26.29
N MET A 389 -13.52 -2.69 25.72
CA MET A 389 -13.13 -3.89 26.47
C MET A 389 -12.08 -3.58 27.54
N ILE A 390 -10.98 -2.93 27.15
CA ILE A 390 -9.89 -2.60 28.06
C ILE A 390 -10.41 -1.72 29.19
N MET A 391 -11.27 -0.74 28.91
CA MET A 391 -11.75 0.20 29.93
C MET A 391 -12.80 -0.40 30.87
N ARG A 392 -13.56 -1.42 30.45
CA ARG A 392 -14.78 -1.85 31.16
C ARG A 392 -14.82 -3.34 31.55
N MET A 393 -13.94 -4.19 31.03
CA MET A 393 -14.03 -5.65 31.17
C MET A 393 -12.80 -6.31 31.84
N ARG A 394 -11.89 -5.51 32.40
CA ARG A 394 -10.75 -6.02 33.19
C ARG A 394 -11.24 -6.83 34.40
N ALA A 395 -10.55 -7.91 34.68
CA ALA A 395 -10.81 -8.74 35.85
C ALA A 395 -10.53 -7.99 37.16
N PRO A 396 -11.14 -8.42 38.29
CA PRO A 396 -10.88 -7.82 39.60
C PRO A 396 -9.39 -7.77 39.93
N GLY A 397 -8.91 -6.65 40.46
CA GLY A 397 -7.50 -6.41 40.80
C GLY A 397 -6.63 -5.89 39.66
N VAL A 398 -7.06 -6.05 38.39
CA VAL A 398 -6.35 -5.52 37.20
C VAL A 398 -6.72 -4.05 36.99
N THR A 399 -6.00 -3.15 37.69
CA THR A 399 -6.09 -1.70 37.44
C THR A 399 -5.35 -1.30 36.17
N LEU A 400 -5.56 -0.08 35.66
CA LEU A 400 -4.82 0.44 34.50
C LEU A 400 -3.31 0.29 34.72
N MET A 401 -2.78 0.79 35.85
CA MET A 401 -1.36 0.69 36.18
C MET A 401 -0.88 -0.71 36.60
N ARG A 402 -1.66 -1.77 36.35
CA ARG A 402 -1.28 -3.17 36.58
C ARG A 402 -1.47 -4.06 35.34
N MET A 403 -1.83 -3.49 34.20
CA MET A 403 -1.93 -4.26 32.94
C MET A 403 -0.54 -4.62 32.40
N PRO A 404 -0.36 -5.77 31.72
CA PRO A 404 0.89 -6.07 31.02
C PRO A 404 1.27 -4.98 29.99
N LEU A 405 2.56 -4.87 29.69
CA LEU A 405 3.06 -3.83 28.78
C LEU A 405 2.58 -4.05 27.34
N PHE A 406 2.37 -5.29 26.89
CA PHE A 406 1.67 -5.56 25.63
C PHE A 406 0.25 -4.99 25.62
N THR A 407 -0.56 -5.26 26.63
CA THR A 407 -1.91 -4.67 26.74
C THR A 407 -1.89 -3.14 26.79
N TRP A 408 -0.96 -2.51 27.52
CA TRP A 408 -0.79 -1.06 27.51
C TRP A 408 -0.42 -0.52 26.14
N SER A 409 0.48 -1.19 25.43
CA SER A 409 0.88 -0.78 24.09
C SER A 409 -0.28 -0.85 23.09
N ILE A 410 -1.15 -1.88 23.18
CA ILE A 410 -2.39 -1.97 22.42
C ILE A 410 -3.34 -0.85 22.84
N THR A 411 -3.44 -0.53 24.14
CA THR A 411 -4.28 0.57 24.63
C THR A 411 -3.90 1.89 23.96
N VAL A 412 -2.61 2.22 23.90
CA VAL A 412 -2.15 3.43 23.21
C VAL A 412 -2.41 3.34 21.70
N ALA A 413 -2.12 2.19 21.07
CA ALA A 413 -2.36 1.99 19.65
C ALA A 413 -3.84 2.19 19.27
N VAL A 414 -4.80 1.69 20.06
CA VAL A 414 -6.23 1.87 19.75
C VAL A 414 -6.72 3.30 19.98
N PHE A 415 -6.12 4.04 20.92
CA PHE A 415 -6.39 5.48 21.06
C PHE A 415 -5.89 6.25 19.83
N LEU A 416 -4.67 5.97 19.39
CA LEU A 416 -4.13 6.55 18.16
C LEU A 416 -5.05 6.23 16.97
N LEU A 417 -5.41 4.96 16.82
CA LEU A 417 -6.21 4.47 15.69
C LEU A 417 -7.58 5.15 15.64
N LEU A 418 -8.22 5.35 16.80
CA LEU A 418 -9.51 6.01 16.90
C LEU A 418 -9.46 7.49 16.48
N LEU A 419 -8.35 8.18 16.74
CA LEU A 419 -8.19 9.61 16.47
C LEU A 419 -7.59 9.89 15.08
N SER A 420 -6.80 8.97 14.52
CA SER A 420 -6.05 9.17 13.27
C SER A 420 -6.76 8.59 12.03
N ILE A 421 -7.24 7.35 12.08
CA ILE A 421 -7.84 6.66 10.92
C ILE A 421 -9.07 7.36 10.34
N PRO A 422 -9.99 7.93 11.15
CA PRO A 422 -11.13 8.64 10.58
C PRO A 422 -10.73 9.80 9.66
N VAL A 423 -9.63 10.49 9.96
CA VAL A 423 -9.11 11.58 9.12
C VAL A 423 -8.67 11.05 7.75
N PHE A 424 -7.93 9.94 7.72
CA PHE A 424 -7.53 9.32 6.46
C PHE A 424 -8.71 8.72 5.69
N THR A 425 -9.66 8.11 6.39
CA THR A 425 -10.87 7.56 5.77
C THR A 425 -11.68 8.67 5.09
N ILE A 426 -11.81 9.83 5.74
CA ILE A 426 -12.46 11.00 5.14
C ILE A 426 -11.64 11.52 3.95
N ALA A 427 -10.31 11.64 4.06
CA ALA A 427 -9.47 12.05 2.94
C ALA A 427 -9.65 11.13 1.73
N LEU A 428 -9.65 9.81 1.93
CA LEU A 428 -9.93 8.83 0.89
C LEU A 428 -11.34 8.99 0.30
N ILE A 429 -12.36 9.27 1.11
CA ILE A 429 -13.73 9.53 0.61
C ILE A 429 -13.75 10.79 -0.28
N LEU A 430 -13.06 11.85 0.13
CA LEU A 430 -12.95 13.09 -0.67
C LEU A 430 -12.23 12.81 -1.98
N LEU A 431 -11.14 12.05 -1.96
CA LEU A 431 -10.40 11.67 -3.16
C LEU A 431 -11.24 10.76 -4.07
N TYR A 432 -11.95 9.80 -3.48
CA TYR A 432 -12.87 8.95 -4.22
C TYR A 432 -13.97 9.78 -4.90
N ALA A 433 -14.48 10.81 -4.21
CA ALA A 433 -15.47 11.72 -4.76
C ALA A 433 -14.91 12.58 -5.90
N ASP A 434 -13.67 13.06 -5.80
CA ASP A 434 -13.03 13.81 -6.89
C ASP A 434 -12.87 12.92 -8.12
N ARG A 435 -12.48 11.66 -7.93
CA ARG A 435 -12.26 10.70 -9.01
C ARG A 435 -13.55 10.13 -9.63
N THR A 436 -14.63 10.03 -8.85
CA THR A 436 -15.85 9.30 -9.26
C THR A 436 -17.05 10.21 -9.52
N PHE A 437 -17.19 11.27 -8.74
CA PHE A 437 -18.35 12.18 -8.78
C PHE A 437 -18.02 13.56 -9.35
N GLY A 438 -16.74 13.83 -9.67
CA GLY A 438 -16.29 15.11 -10.21
C GLY A 438 -16.31 16.23 -9.18
N THR A 439 -16.16 15.91 -7.89
CA THR A 439 -15.89 16.96 -6.89
C THR A 439 -14.48 17.53 -7.09
N LEU A 440 -14.22 18.68 -6.46
CA LEU A 440 -13.02 19.48 -6.71
C LEU A 440 -12.22 19.74 -5.43
N TYR A 441 -12.24 18.82 -4.46
CA TYR A 441 -11.59 19.01 -3.16
C TYR A 441 -10.07 19.18 -3.27
N PHE A 442 -9.44 18.52 -4.24
CA PHE A 442 -8.00 18.56 -4.48
C PHE A 442 -7.61 19.12 -5.86
N SER A 443 -8.57 19.69 -6.61
CA SER A 443 -8.30 20.31 -7.91
C SER A 443 -7.63 21.67 -7.75
N VAL A 444 -6.38 21.77 -8.19
CA VAL A 444 -5.61 23.03 -8.18
C VAL A 444 -6.25 24.06 -9.12
N GLU A 445 -6.81 23.61 -10.25
CA GLU A 445 -7.53 24.47 -11.21
C GLU A 445 -8.77 25.12 -10.57
N ALA A 446 -9.42 24.42 -9.64
CA ALA A 446 -10.55 24.95 -8.87
C ALA A 446 -10.11 25.80 -7.65
N GLY A 447 -8.81 26.02 -7.46
CA GLY A 447 -8.24 26.80 -6.36
C GLY A 447 -7.95 26.00 -5.08
N ALA A 448 -7.97 24.67 -5.12
CA ALA A 448 -7.58 23.84 -3.97
C ALA A 448 -6.06 23.88 -3.73
N ASP A 449 -5.66 23.78 -2.47
CA ASP A 449 -4.26 23.64 -2.09
C ASP A 449 -3.82 22.15 -2.21
N PRO A 450 -2.85 21.82 -3.10
CA PRO A 450 -2.39 20.45 -3.26
C PRO A 450 -1.71 19.86 -2.01
N ILE A 451 -1.30 20.71 -1.05
CA ILE A 451 -0.68 20.30 0.22
C ILE A 451 -1.73 19.82 1.23
N LEU A 452 -3.02 20.15 1.05
CA LEU A 452 -4.10 19.70 1.94
C LEU A 452 -4.11 18.18 2.11
N TRP A 453 -3.97 17.43 1.02
CA TRP A 453 -3.87 15.97 1.08
C TRP A 453 -2.70 15.51 1.95
N GLN A 454 -1.54 16.16 1.85
CA GLN A 454 -0.37 15.80 2.64
C GLN A 454 -0.63 16.00 4.13
N HIS A 455 -1.29 17.10 4.53
CA HIS A 455 -1.68 17.32 5.92
C HIS A 455 -2.64 16.22 6.41
N LEU A 456 -3.69 15.89 5.65
CA LEU A 456 -4.67 14.86 6.03
C LEU A 456 -4.02 13.48 6.10
N PHE A 457 -3.23 13.12 5.10
CA PHE A 457 -2.54 11.85 5.03
C PHE A 457 -1.52 11.71 6.15
N TRP A 458 -0.66 12.71 6.41
CA TRP A 458 0.38 12.58 7.43
C TRP A 458 -0.14 12.76 8.85
N TYR A 459 -1.20 13.54 9.07
CA TYR A 459 -1.91 13.56 10.35
C TYR A 459 -2.37 12.15 10.76
N PHE A 460 -2.73 11.32 9.78
CA PHE A 460 -2.95 9.90 10.00
C PHE A 460 -1.64 9.10 10.04
N GLY A 461 -0.81 9.27 9.02
CA GLY A 461 0.28 8.35 8.68
C GLY A 461 1.38 8.34 9.72
N HIS A 462 1.64 9.45 10.41
CA HIS A 462 2.65 9.43 11.46
C HIS A 462 2.16 8.78 12.77
N PRO A 463 0.95 9.05 13.28
CA PRO A 463 0.35 8.21 14.31
C PRO A 463 0.29 6.72 13.92
N GLU A 464 0.01 6.40 12.65
CA GLU A 464 -0.01 5.01 12.16
C GLU A 464 1.33 4.30 12.33
N VAL A 465 2.46 4.95 12.06
CA VAL A 465 3.75 4.29 12.29
C VAL A 465 3.99 3.99 13.77
N TYR A 466 3.39 4.74 14.70
CA TYR A 466 3.42 4.38 16.13
C TYR A 466 2.47 3.25 16.48
N ILE A 467 1.30 3.18 15.83
CA ILE A 467 0.39 2.04 15.93
C ILE A 467 1.11 0.75 15.51
N LEU A 468 2.00 0.82 14.52
CA LEU A 468 2.80 -0.31 14.07
C LEU A 468 3.90 -0.73 15.08
N ILE A 469 4.60 0.23 15.70
CA ILE A 469 5.77 -0.10 16.55
C ILE A 469 5.45 -0.29 18.04
N LEU A 470 4.49 0.45 18.60
CA LEU A 470 4.19 0.37 20.03
C LEU A 470 3.81 -1.05 20.47
N PRO A 471 2.93 -1.78 19.74
CA PRO A 471 2.60 -3.16 20.07
C PRO A 471 3.81 -4.10 20.06
N ALA A 472 4.72 -3.94 19.10
CA ALA A 472 5.95 -4.72 19.05
C ALA A 472 6.84 -4.47 20.28
N PHE A 473 6.90 -3.22 20.76
CA PHE A 473 7.57 -2.92 22.02
C PHE A 473 6.91 -3.59 23.23
N GLY A 474 5.59 -3.72 23.21
CA GLY A 474 4.84 -4.51 24.18
C GLY A 474 5.27 -5.98 24.18
N VAL A 475 5.34 -6.59 22.99
CA VAL A 475 5.82 -7.97 22.81
C VAL A 475 7.24 -8.14 23.33
N ILE A 476 8.16 -7.26 22.91
CA ILE A 476 9.56 -7.27 23.35
C ILE A 476 9.63 -7.18 24.88
N SER A 477 8.80 -6.34 25.51
CA SER A 477 8.80 -6.18 26.97
C SER A 477 8.39 -7.45 27.70
N ASP A 478 7.33 -8.12 27.25
CA ASP A 478 6.85 -9.37 27.86
C ASP A 478 7.89 -10.49 27.68
N VAL A 479 8.49 -10.59 26.50
CA VAL A 479 9.52 -11.60 26.17
C VAL A 479 10.81 -11.37 26.97
N VAL A 480 11.30 -10.12 27.00
CA VAL A 480 12.53 -9.75 27.73
C VAL A 480 12.37 -10.00 29.21
N ALA A 481 11.25 -9.59 29.83
CA ALA A 481 11.01 -9.83 31.25
C ALA A 481 10.97 -11.34 31.58
N THR A 482 10.28 -12.12 30.74
CA THR A 482 10.13 -13.57 30.94
C THR A 482 11.47 -14.29 30.83
N PHE A 483 12.22 -14.09 29.75
CA PHE A 483 13.48 -14.81 29.52
C PHE A 483 14.70 -14.21 30.23
N ALA A 484 14.59 -13.01 30.81
CA ALA A 484 15.56 -12.51 31.80
C ALA A 484 15.25 -13.00 33.22
N ARG A 485 14.07 -13.60 33.45
CA ARG A 485 13.54 -14.03 34.76
C ARG A 485 13.50 -12.89 35.77
N ARG A 486 13.13 -11.69 35.31
CA ARG A 486 13.05 -10.49 36.13
C ARG A 486 11.85 -9.65 35.73
N PRO A 487 11.19 -8.98 36.70
CA PRO A 487 10.22 -7.94 36.38
C PRO A 487 10.86 -6.87 35.50
N ILE A 488 10.08 -6.30 34.59
CA ILE A 488 10.54 -5.20 33.73
C ILE A 488 11.00 -4.02 34.60
N PHE A 489 12.22 -3.56 34.36
CA PHE A 489 12.74 -2.37 35.01
C PHE A 489 11.96 -1.14 34.56
N GLY A 490 11.53 -0.32 35.51
CA GLY A 490 10.82 0.93 35.20
C GLY A 490 9.46 0.71 34.52
N TYR A 491 8.64 -0.22 34.99
CA TYR A 491 7.28 -0.42 34.44
C TYR A 491 6.49 0.90 34.31
N THR A 492 6.46 1.72 35.37
CA THR A 492 5.76 3.01 35.34
C THR A 492 6.35 3.97 34.30
N SER A 493 7.68 4.02 34.16
CA SER A 493 8.32 4.87 33.15
C SER A 493 8.08 4.35 31.73
N MET A 494 8.00 3.02 31.53
CA MET A 494 7.58 2.42 30.26
C MET A 494 6.16 2.83 29.86
N VAL A 495 5.21 2.78 30.81
CA VAL A 495 3.81 3.18 30.55
C VAL A 495 3.73 4.66 30.18
N TYR A 496 4.37 5.54 30.96
CA TYR A 496 4.38 6.98 30.63
C TYR A 496 5.11 7.28 29.33
N ALA A 497 6.21 6.57 29.01
CA ALA A 497 6.89 6.72 27.73
C ALA A 497 5.96 6.39 26.55
N MET A 498 5.19 5.29 26.63
CA MET A 498 4.23 4.92 25.59
C MET A 498 3.08 5.94 25.47
N ALA A 499 2.53 6.40 26.59
CA ALA A 499 1.47 7.42 26.58
C ALA A 499 1.97 8.74 26.00
N SER A 500 3.19 9.18 26.34
CA SER A 500 3.81 10.38 25.79
C SER A 500 4.06 10.28 24.29
N ILE A 501 4.54 9.13 23.79
CA ILE A 501 4.65 8.88 22.35
C ILE A 501 3.28 9.02 21.68
N GLY A 502 2.25 8.42 22.28
CA GLY A 502 0.88 8.54 21.78
C GLY A 502 0.43 9.99 21.64
N LEU A 503 0.64 10.83 22.66
CA LEU A 503 0.27 12.24 22.63
C LEU A 503 1.08 13.04 21.60
N ILE A 504 2.41 12.89 21.61
CA ILE A 504 3.31 13.67 20.75
C ILE A 504 3.12 13.31 19.27
N SER A 505 2.67 12.09 18.95
CA SER A 505 2.47 11.64 17.57
C SER A 505 1.59 12.56 16.71
N PHE A 506 0.63 13.27 17.30
CA PHE A 506 -0.27 14.18 16.60
C PHE A 506 0.30 15.57 16.30
N ILE A 507 1.43 15.94 16.91
CA ILE A 507 2.04 17.27 16.74
C ILE A 507 3.36 17.25 15.97
N VAL A 508 3.79 16.07 15.49
CA VAL A 508 5.07 15.92 14.77
C VAL A 508 4.89 15.51 13.31
N TYR A 509 3.66 15.18 12.87
CA TYR A 509 3.41 14.64 11.51
C TYR A 509 3.99 15.49 10.36
N GLY A 510 4.12 16.80 10.57
CA GLY A 510 4.67 17.73 9.58
C GLY A 510 6.13 17.47 9.20
N HIS A 511 6.85 16.58 9.90
CA HIS A 511 8.24 16.28 9.54
C HIS A 511 8.36 15.53 8.22
N HIS A 512 7.29 14.87 7.76
CA HIS A 512 7.25 14.28 6.41
C HIS A 512 7.07 15.32 5.31
N MET A 513 6.89 16.59 5.70
CA MET A 513 6.54 17.70 4.83
C MET A 513 7.62 18.80 4.86
N PHE A 514 8.83 18.53 5.37
CA PHE A 514 9.90 19.53 5.48
C PHE A 514 10.37 20.10 4.13
N THR A 515 10.14 19.38 3.03
CA THR A 515 10.47 19.80 1.65
C THR A 515 9.26 20.30 0.86
N SER A 516 8.07 20.35 1.48
CA SER A 516 6.80 20.68 0.80
C SER A 516 6.52 22.16 0.57
N GLY A 517 7.36 23.07 1.08
CA GLY A 517 7.09 24.51 1.00
C GLY A 517 6.40 25.12 2.23
N THR A 518 6.11 24.32 3.28
CA THR A 518 5.52 24.79 4.56
C THR A 518 6.29 25.92 5.25
N ASP A 519 5.60 26.71 6.08
CA ASP A 519 6.15 27.84 6.85
C ASP A 519 7.42 27.46 7.66
N PRO A 520 8.50 28.28 7.61
CA PRO A 520 9.75 27.98 8.31
C PRO A 520 9.61 27.84 9.84
N LEU A 521 8.74 28.62 10.49
CA LEU A 521 8.51 28.52 11.93
C LEU A 521 7.80 27.21 12.27
N PHE A 522 6.80 26.82 11.47
CA PHE A 522 6.15 25.51 11.60
C PHE A 522 7.16 24.37 11.48
N ARG A 523 8.01 24.38 10.43
CA ARG A 523 9.06 23.35 10.25
C ARG A 523 9.99 23.29 11.46
N PHE A 524 10.46 24.44 11.95
CA PHE A 524 11.35 24.49 13.11
C PHE A 524 10.73 23.89 14.38
N ILE A 525 9.47 24.23 14.68
CA ILE A 525 8.75 23.66 15.83
C ILE A 525 8.58 22.14 15.66
N VAL A 526 8.22 21.70 14.46
CA VAL A 526 8.04 20.28 14.16
C VAL A 526 9.37 19.52 14.26
N MET A 527 10.49 20.07 13.81
CA MET A 527 11.82 19.49 14.01
C MET A 527 12.12 19.25 15.49
N LEU A 528 11.94 20.26 16.35
CA LEU A 528 12.21 20.13 17.79
C LEU A 528 11.31 19.10 18.46
N THR A 529 10.03 19.10 18.14
CA THR A 529 9.05 18.16 18.71
C THR A 529 9.26 16.73 18.20
N THR A 530 9.71 16.55 16.94
CA THR A 530 10.09 15.25 16.37
C THR A 530 11.32 14.70 17.08
N MET A 531 12.35 15.52 17.31
CA MET A 531 13.53 15.11 18.07
C MET A 531 13.17 14.73 19.51
N LEU A 532 12.20 15.40 20.13
CA LEU A 532 11.74 15.08 21.49
C LEU A 532 11.19 13.66 21.62
N VAL A 533 10.62 13.08 20.56
CA VAL A 533 10.14 11.67 20.55
C VAL A 533 11.27 10.68 20.87
N ALA A 534 12.52 11.00 20.52
CA ALA A 534 13.65 10.13 20.81
C ALA A 534 13.85 9.90 22.31
N VAL A 535 13.42 10.84 23.17
CA VAL A 535 13.56 10.73 24.63
C VAL A 535 12.71 9.59 25.23
N PRO A 536 11.36 9.58 25.11
CA PRO A 536 10.56 8.48 25.63
C PRO A 536 10.93 7.14 24.97
N THR A 537 11.31 7.16 23.69
CA THR A 537 11.77 5.94 23.00
C THR A 537 13.06 5.41 23.59
N GLY A 538 14.04 6.28 23.85
CA GLY A 538 15.31 5.94 24.48
C GLY A 538 15.13 5.38 25.89
N VAL A 539 14.23 5.95 26.70
CA VAL A 539 13.88 5.42 28.03
C VAL A 539 13.49 3.94 27.96
N LYS A 540 12.73 3.54 26.94
CA LYS A 540 12.34 2.13 26.77
C LYS A 540 13.52 1.22 26.45
N ILE A 541 14.44 1.66 25.58
CA ILE A 541 15.67 0.93 25.26
C ILE A 541 16.48 0.70 26.54
N PHE A 542 16.73 1.75 27.32
CA PHE A 542 17.47 1.64 28.57
C PHE A 542 16.76 0.78 29.62
N ASN A 543 15.44 0.84 29.70
CA ASN A 543 14.66 -0.02 30.59
C ASN A 543 14.77 -1.51 30.19
N TRP A 544 14.76 -1.86 28.89
CA TRP A 544 15.02 -3.24 28.46
C TRP A 544 16.43 -3.68 28.82
N LEU A 545 17.45 -2.85 28.53
CA LEU A 545 18.83 -3.16 28.90
C LEU A 545 18.99 -3.35 30.41
N ALA A 546 18.37 -2.48 31.22
CA ALA A 546 18.38 -2.59 32.67
C ALA A 546 17.66 -3.84 33.20
N THR A 547 16.61 -4.29 32.50
CA THR A 547 15.93 -5.56 32.82
C THR A 547 16.85 -6.76 32.56
N LEU A 548 17.62 -6.71 31.48
CA LEU A 548 18.60 -7.75 31.12
C LEU A 548 19.80 -7.78 32.07
N MET A 549 20.29 -6.61 32.49
CA MET A 549 21.41 -6.50 33.43
C MET A 549 21.08 -7.18 34.75
N GLY A 550 21.87 -8.18 35.15
CA GLY A 550 21.63 -8.95 36.38
C GLY A 550 20.49 -9.97 36.29
N GLY A 551 19.89 -10.18 35.12
CA GLY A 551 18.96 -11.28 34.85
C GLY A 551 19.66 -12.60 34.50
N SER A 552 18.91 -13.69 34.52
CA SER A 552 19.37 -15.01 34.04
C SER A 552 18.80 -15.26 32.65
N ILE A 553 19.56 -14.86 31.63
CA ILE A 553 19.08 -14.76 30.25
C ILE A 553 19.02 -16.14 29.58
N THR A 554 17.83 -16.54 29.13
CA THR A 554 17.63 -17.72 28.28
C THR A 554 17.66 -17.34 26.81
N THR A 555 18.55 -17.94 26.02
CA THR A 555 18.79 -17.58 24.60
C THR A 555 18.05 -18.52 23.64
N ASN A 556 16.71 -18.45 23.64
CA ASN A 556 15.86 -19.13 22.66
C ASN A 556 15.49 -18.22 21.48
N ALA A 557 14.80 -18.75 20.46
CA ALA A 557 14.44 -18.01 19.25
C ALA A 557 13.64 -16.73 19.54
N ALA A 558 12.67 -16.78 20.47
CA ALA A 558 11.90 -15.60 20.87
C ALA A 558 12.82 -14.51 21.44
N MET A 559 13.70 -14.87 22.38
CA MET A 559 14.65 -13.92 22.96
C MET A 559 15.62 -13.35 21.93
N LEU A 560 16.12 -14.17 20.99
CA LEU A 560 17.00 -13.73 19.91
C LEU A 560 16.32 -12.69 19.01
N PHE A 561 15.07 -12.94 18.59
CA PHE A 561 14.31 -11.96 17.80
C PHE A 561 14.02 -10.68 18.58
N SER A 562 13.73 -10.74 19.89
CA SER A 562 13.59 -9.54 20.72
C SER A 562 14.87 -8.71 20.81
N LEU A 563 16.02 -9.37 21.04
CA LEU A 563 17.32 -8.70 21.08
C LEU A 563 17.70 -8.11 19.71
N GLY A 564 17.44 -8.87 18.64
CA GLY A 564 17.61 -8.40 17.27
C GLY A 564 16.76 -7.16 16.99
N ALA A 565 15.48 -7.19 17.40
CA ALA A 565 14.57 -6.07 17.24
C ALA A 565 15.02 -4.82 17.99
N ILE A 566 15.51 -4.95 19.23
CA ILE A 566 16.09 -3.83 19.99
C ILE A 566 17.29 -3.24 19.24
N ALA A 567 18.19 -4.07 18.72
CA ALA A 567 19.38 -3.64 18.00
C ALA A 567 19.04 -2.91 16.68
N THR A 568 18.24 -3.54 15.81
CA THR A 568 17.82 -2.94 14.54
C THR A 568 16.99 -1.68 14.77
N PHE A 569 16.07 -1.69 15.72
CA PHE A 569 15.26 -0.52 16.03
C PHE A 569 16.12 0.64 16.54
N THR A 570 17.18 0.38 17.32
CA THR A 570 18.10 1.42 17.78
C THR A 570 18.84 2.06 16.60
N ILE A 571 19.34 1.27 15.65
CA ILE A 571 19.97 1.79 14.42
C ILE A 571 18.96 2.63 13.61
N GLY A 572 17.74 2.14 13.46
CA GLY A 572 16.64 2.89 12.82
C GLY A 572 16.30 4.19 13.55
N GLY A 573 16.27 4.17 14.88
CA GLY A 573 16.01 5.36 15.70
C GLY A 573 17.10 6.43 15.57
N ILE A 574 18.36 6.02 15.50
CA ILE A 574 19.50 6.93 15.27
C ILE A 574 19.36 7.62 13.92
N THR A 575 19.08 6.86 12.85
CA THR A 575 18.85 7.44 11.51
C THR A 575 17.58 8.28 11.44
N GLY A 576 16.58 8.00 12.28
CA GLY A 576 15.38 8.82 12.45
C GLY A 576 15.68 10.21 12.99
N ILE A 577 16.61 10.33 13.95
CA ILE A 577 17.08 11.64 14.46
C ILE A 577 17.80 12.42 13.35
N VAL A 578 18.53 11.74 12.48
CA VAL A 578 19.20 12.35 11.32
C VAL A 578 18.17 13.00 10.40
N VAL A 579 17.11 12.28 10.00
CA VAL A 579 16.07 12.81 9.10
C VAL A 579 15.02 13.68 9.80
N ALA A 580 14.99 13.71 11.13
CA ALA A 580 14.24 14.73 11.86
C ALA A 580 14.88 16.12 11.75
N SER A 581 16.17 16.20 11.41
CA SER A 581 16.92 17.45 11.23
C SER A 581 16.68 18.04 9.84
N ILE A 582 16.08 19.23 9.76
CA ILE A 582 15.73 19.88 8.48
C ILE A 582 16.91 19.97 7.50
N PRO A 583 18.11 20.45 7.90
CA PRO A 583 19.23 20.56 6.95
C PRO A 583 19.64 19.22 6.34
N MET A 584 19.48 18.14 7.10
CA MET A 584 19.83 16.81 6.66
C MET A 584 18.69 16.17 5.85
N ASP A 585 17.44 16.40 6.28
CA ASP A 585 16.26 15.95 5.54
C ASP A 585 16.24 16.56 4.14
N ILE A 586 16.54 17.86 3.96
CA ILE A 586 16.59 18.49 2.62
C ILE A 586 17.47 17.69 1.63
N HIS A 587 18.58 17.12 2.09
CA HIS A 587 19.47 16.31 1.26
C HIS A 587 19.00 14.86 1.11
N LEU A 588 18.48 14.26 2.18
CA LEU A 588 18.15 12.83 2.24
C LEU A 588 16.70 12.52 1.87
N HIS A 589 15.84 13.53 1.80
CA HIS A 589 14.41 13.41 1.55
C HIS A 589 14.17 12.69 0.22
N ASP A 590 13.25 11.73 0.24
CA ASP A 590 12.90 10.92 -0.93
C ASP A 590 14.08 10.19 -1.62
N THR A 591 15.17 9.96 -0.89
CA THR A 591 16.24 9.05 -1.30
C THR A 591 16.05 7.65 -0.69
N TYR A 592 16.92 6.72 -1.08
CA TYR A 592 17.03 5.41 -0.44
C TYR A 592 17.38 5.46 1.06
N PHE A 593 17.84 6.60 1.58
CA PHE A 593 18.07 6.78 3.02
C PHE A 593 16.75 6.68 3.80
N ILE A 594 15.68 7.32 3.30
CA ILE A 594 14.35 7.25 3.91
C ILE A 594 13.80 5.81 3.85
N VAL A 595 14.03 5.13 2.73
CA VAL A 595 13.64 3.72 2.57
C VAL A 595 14.35 2.86 3.61
N ALA A 596 15.67 3.00 3.74
CA ALA A 596 16.47 2.27 4.69
C ALA A 596 16.05 2.53 6.14
N HIS A 597 15.94 3.81 6.53
CA HIS A 597 15.49 4.24 7.85
C HIS A 597 14.16 3.56 8.21
N PHE A 598 13.16 3.67 7.33
CA PHE A 598 11.83 3.13 7.60
C PHE A 598 11.82 1.60 7.69
N HIS A 599 12.62 0.89 6.88
CA HIS A 599 12.72 -0.57 6.97
C HIS A 599 13.42 -1.04 8.26
N TYR A 600 14.41 -0.29 8.76
CA TYR A 600 15.02 -0.56 10.08
C TYR A 600 14.02 -0.47 11.23
N VAL A 601 13.16 0.56 11.23
CA VAL A 601 12.16 0.72 12.30
C VAL A 601 10.97 -0.22 12.12
N LEU A 602 10.46 -0.42 10.90
CA LEU A 602 9.26 -1.23 10.67
C LEU A 602 9.57 -2.72 10.58
N ILE A 603 10.49 -3.16 9.72
CA ILE A 603 10.82 -4.58 9.60
C ILE A 603 11.68 -5.01 10.78
N GLY A 604 12.76 -4.28 11.03
CA GLY A 604 13.67 -4.56 12.14
C GLY A 604 13.02 -4.38 13.50
N GLY A 605 12.18 -3.37 13.72
CA GLY A 605 11.48 -3.18 14.99
C GLY A 605 10.20 -4.01 15.09
N THR A 606 9.21 -3.72 14.24
CA THR A 606 7.89 -4.33 14.32
C THR A 606 7.88 -5.81 13.94
N ILE A 607 8.34 -6.16 12.73
CA ILE A 607 8.22 -7.54 12.24
C ILE A 607 9.08 -8.51 13.06
N PHE A 608 10.33 -8.16 13.41
CA PHE A 608 11.14 -9.01 14.29
C PHE A 608 10.53 -9.12 15.70
N GLY A 609 9.96 -8.03 16.22
CA GLY A 609 9.20 -8.06 17.48
C GLY A 609 8.03 -9.04 17.42
N PHE A 610 7.28 -9.08 16.32
CA PHE A 610 6.19 -10.06 16.16
C PHE A 610 6.66 -11.47 15.83
N PHE A 611 7.80 -11.65 15.16
CA PHE A 611 8.43 -12.97 15.06
C PHE A 611 8.80 -13.52 16.44
N SER A 612 9.37 -12.68 17.31
CA SER A 612 9.57 -13.01 18.72
C SER A 612 8.27 -13.44 19.39
N GLY A 613 7.18 -12.67 19.17
CA GLY A 613 5.84 -13.01 19.64
C GLY A 613 5.33 -14.36 19.13
N ILE A 614 5.54 -14.70 17.86
CA ILE A 614 5.17 -16.01 17.31
C ILE A 614 5.87 -17.11 18.10
N TYR A 615 7.20 -17.07 18.23
CA TYR A 615 7.94 -18.09 18.99
C TYR A 615 7.52 -18.17 20.46
N TYR A 616 7.21 -17.03 21.08
CA TYR A 616 6.83 -16.94 22.48
C TYR A 616 5.42 -17.50 22.77
N TRP A 617 4.41 -17.12 21.98
CA TRP A 617 3.02 -17.50 22.22
C TRP A 617 2.54 -18.70 21.38
N PHE A 618 3.36 -19.26 20.48
CA PHE A 618 2.99 -20.48 19.75
C PHE A 618 2.57 -21.64 20.68
N PRO A 619 3.24 -21.90 21.81
CA PRO A 619 2.79 -22.90 22.79
C PRO A 619 1.44 -22.56 23.43
N LYS A 620 1.15 -21.28 23.66
CA LYS A 620 -0.17 -20.84 24.16
C LYS A 620 -1.27 -21.07 23.13
N VAL A 621 -0.97 -20.90 21.84
CA VAL A 621 -1.93 -21.10 20.74
C VAL A 621 -2.17 -22.57 20.44
N THR A 622 -1.13 -23.40 20.46
CA THR A 622 -1.18 -24.77 19.94
C THR A 622 -1.06 -25.86 21.02
N GLY A 623 -0.60 -25.50 22.22
CA GLY A 623 -0.20 -26.47 23.24
C GLY A 623 1.11 -27.19 22.90
N ARG A 624 1.93 -26.66 21.98
CA ARG A 624 3.18 -27.29 21.52
C ARG A 624 4.33 -26.32 21.31
N PHE A 625 5.56 -26.80 21.44
CA PHE A 625 6.76 -26.01 21.17
C PHE A 625 7.12 -25.97 19.67
N MET A 626 7.62 -24.80 19.25
CA MET A 626 8.33 -24.66 17.98
C MET A 626 9.72 -25.29 18.07
N ASN A 627 10.31 -25.66 16.93
CA ASN A 627 11.67 -26.16 16.94
C ASN A 627 12.68 -25.01 17.06
N GLU A 628 13.43 -24.99 18.17
CA GLU A 628 14.42 -23.94 18.46
C GLU A 628 15.59 -23.89 17.47
N LYS A 629 16.05 -25.02 16.91
CA LYS A 629 17.16 -25.00 15.94
C LYS A 629 16.75 -24.30 14.64
N ILE A 630 15.55 -24.59 14.15
CA ILE A 630 14.99 -23.91 12.98
C ILE A 630 14.69 -22.45 13.31
N GLY A 631 14.20 -22.15 14.52
CA GLY A 631 13.95 -20.77 14.97
C GLY A 631 15.22 -19.92 15.05
N THR A 632 16.31 -20.47 15.58
CA THR A 632 17.61 -19.82 15.61
C THR A 632 18.19 -19.63 14.21
N LEU A 633 18.05 -20.62 13.31
CA LEU A 633 18.47 -20.46 11.91
C LEU A 633 17.65 -19.36 11.21
N HIS A 634 16.33 -19.34 11.41
CA HIS A 634 15.45 -18.29 10.91
C HIS A 634 15.91 -16.90 11.40
N PHE A 635 16.26 -16.77 12.68
CA PHE A 635 16.80 -15.55 13.24
C PHE A 635 18.13 -15.15 12.58
N ILE A 636 19.12 -16.04 12.56
CA ILE A 636 20.47 -15.72 12.05
C ILE A 636 20.41 -15.26 10.60
N LEU A 637 19.70 -16.01 9.75
CA LEU A 637 19.58 -15.66 8.34
C LEU A 637 18.81 -14.35 8.16
N SER A 638 17.69 -14.17 8.86
CA SER A 638 16.92 -12.92 8.77
C SER A 638 17.73 -11.72 9.25
N PHE A 639 18.40 -11.83 10.40
CA PHE A 639 19.16 -10.72 10.99
C PHE A 639 20.34 -10.30 10.09
N ILE A 640 21.14 -11.25 9.61
CA ILE A 640 22.31 -10.94 8.77
C ILE A 640 21.88 -10.38 7.41
N SER A 641 20.96 -11.06 6.72
CA SER A 641 20.51 -10.64 5.38
C SER A 641 19.73 -9.32 5.44
N PHE A 642 19.00 -9.05 6.52
CA PHE A 642 18.36 -7.76 6.75
C PHE A 642 19.38 -6.62 6.78
N HIS A 643 20.44 -6.74 7.57
CA HIS A 643 21.49 -5.72 7.61
C HIS A 643 22.20 -5.60 6.26
N ALA A 644 22.50 -6.72 5.60
CA ALA A 644 23.13 -6.72 4.28
C ALA A 644 22.23 -6.07 3.20
N ALA A 645 20.91 -6.17 3.31
CA ALA A 645 19.98 -5.55 2.36
C ALA A 645 19.76 -4.07 2.66
N PHE A 646 19.45 -3.69 3.90
CA PHE A 646 18.96 -2.35 4.21
C PHE A 646 20.04 -1.39 4.72
N TYR A 647 21.14 -1.87 5.31
CA TYR A 647 22.22 -0.97 5.72
C TYR A 647 22.84 -0.24 4.52
N PRO A 648 23.20 -0.94 3.42
CA PRO A 648 23.78 -0.27 2.24
C PRO A 648 22.81 0.68 1.56
N MET A 649 21.49 0.54 1.74
CA MET A 649 20.52 1.51 1.23
C MET A 649 20.68 2.90 1.85
N HIS A 650 21.18 3.01 3.10
CA HIS A 650 21.55 4.33 3.65
C HIS A 650 22.67 4.96 2.82
N VAL A 651 23.66 4.16 2.42
CA VAL A 651 24.78 4.61 1.58
C VAL A 651 24.29 5.02 0.20
N LEU A 652 23.45 4.19 -0.45
CA LEU A 652 22.80 4.54 -1.72
C LEU A 652 22.04 5.86 -1.64
N GLY A 653 21.31 6.09 -0.55
CA GLY A 653 20.61 7.35 -0.30
C GLY A 653 21.54 8.55 -0.18
N MET A 654 22.64 8.43 0.59
CA MET A 654 23.65 9.47 0.72
C MET A 654 24.42 9.74 -0.58
N MET A 655 24.53 8.73 -1.46
CA MET A 655 25.09 8.87 -2.80
C MET A 655 24.11 9.50 -3.80
N GLY A 656 22.87 9.80 -3.37
CA GLY A 656 21.88 10.51 -4.18
C GLY A 656 20.90 9.62 -4.94
N MET A 657 20.82 8.31 -4.63
CA MET A 657 19.85 7.42 -5.28
C MET A 657 18.42 7.77 -4.83
N PRO A 658 17.55 8.29 -5.72
CA PRO A 658 16.17 8.61 -5.37
C PRO A 658 15.33 7.35 -5.22
N ARG A 659 14.32 7.39 -4.35
CA ARG A 659 13.32 6.31 -4.23
C ARG A 659 12.32 6.38 -5.40
N ARG A 660 11.65 5.26 -5.69
CA ARG A 660 10.58 5.14 -6.72
C ARG A 660 11.04 5.25 -8.18
N TYR A 661 12.34 5.10 -8.44
CA TYR A 661 12.88 5.02 -9.80
C TYR A 661 13.04 3.55 -10.21
N ALA A 662 12.60 3.23 -11.44
CA ALA A 662 12.69 1.88 -12.00
C ALA A 662 14.09 1.53 -12.56
N THR A 663 14.94 2.54 -12.75
CA THR A 663 16.35 2.44 -13.14
C THR A 663 17.19 3.36 -12.24
N TYR A 664 18.51 3.26 -12.31
CA TYR A 664 19.44 4.01 -11.48
C TYR A 664 20.76 4.27 -12.19
N ASP A 665 21.56 5.20 -11.66
CA ASP A 665 22.88 5.54 -12.21
C ASP A 665 23.82 4.31 -12.20
N PRO A 666 24.42 3.90 -13.34
CA PRO A 666 25.28 2.73 -13.41
C PRO A 666 26.45 2.70 -12.42
N THR A 667 26.90 3.84 -11.90
CA THR A 667 27.94 3.90 -10.85
C THR A 667 27.50 3.27 -9.52
N LEU A 668 26.20 3.09 -9.31
CA LEU A 668 25.61 2.50 -8.11
C LEU A 668 25.33 0.99 -8.23
N THR A 669 25.70 0.37 -9.36
CA THR A 669 25.35 -1.02 -9.70
C THR A 669 25.84 -2.03 -8.67
N GLU A 670 27.10 -1.94 -8.24
CA GLU A 670 27.68 -2.91 -7.31
C GLU A 670 26.88 -2.99 -5.99
N LEU A 671 26.53 -1.84 -5.41
CA LEU A 671 25.73 -1.77 -4.20
C LEU A 671 24.29 -2.25 -4.43
N ASN A 672 23.67 -1.90 -5.56
CA ASN A 672 22.30 -2.35 -5.87
C ASN A 672 22.20 -3.86 -6.07
N VAL A 673 23.17 -4.45 -6.78
CA VAL A 673 23.26 -5.91 -6.97
C VAL A 673 23.41 -6.60 -5.61
N PHE A 674 24.32 -6.13 -4.75
CA PHE A 674 24.51 -6.67 -3.40
C PHE A 674 23.25 -6.59 -2.55
N VAL A 675 22.57 -5.45 -2.58
CA VAL A 675 21.29 -5.22 -1.89
C VAL A 675 20.21 -6.19 -2.40
N SER A 676 20.11 -6.40 -3.72
CA SER A 676 19.13 -7.31 -4.32
C SER A 676 19.35 -8.75 -3.89
N TYR A 677 20.58 -9.28 -3.98
CA TYR A 677 20.89 -10.63 -3.49
C TYR A 677 20.60 -10.79 -1.99
N SER A 678 20.97 -9.80 -1.19
CA SER A 678 20.69 -9.81 0.25
C SER A 678 19.18 -9.81 0.54
N ALA A 679 18.39 -9.05 -0.23
CA ALA A 679 16.94 -9.02 -0.13
C ALA A 679 16.30 -10.37 -0.50
N PHE A 680 16.79 -11.06 -1.54
CA PHE A 680 16.33 -12.41 -1.90
C PHE A 680 16.61 -13.41 -0.77
N VAL A 681 17.80 -13.37 -0.16
CA VAL A 681 18.14 -14.22 1.00
C VAL A 681 17.23 -13.91 2.19
N PHE A 682 16.96 -12.62 2.45
CA PHE A 682 16.03 -12.20 3.51
C PHE A 682 14.62 -12.73 3.28
N GLY A 683 14.10 -12.63 2.04
CA GLY A 683 12.80 -13.17 1.67
C GLY A 683 12.74 -14.70 1.82
N ALA A 684 13.77 -15.41 1.36
CA ALA A 684 13.85 -16.86 1.48
C ALA A 684 13.94 -17.34 2.94
N ALA A 685 14.60 -16.58 3.82
CA ALA A 685 14.69 -16.91 5.25
C ALA A 685 13.30 -17.03 5.90
N GLN A 686 12.31 -16.26 5.44
CA GLN A 686 10.95 -16.27 6.00
C GLN A 686 10.23 -17.62 5.76
N LEU A 687 10.65 -18.40 4.77
CA LEU A 687 10.13 -19.75 4.55
C LEU A 687 10.47 -20.70 5.71
N LEU A 688 11.54 -20.44 6.46
CA LEU A 688 11.88 -21.20 7.66
C LEU A 688 10.85 -21.02 8.76
N LEU A 689 10.26 -19.83 8.90
CA LEU A 689 9.16 -19.59 9.83
C LEU A 689 7.95 -20.45 9.47
N VAL A 690 7.54 -20.43 8.20
CA VAL A 690 6.41 -21.22 7.70
C VAL A 690 6.66 -22.70 7.93
N TRP A 691 7.84 -23.19 7.55
CA TRP A 691 8.23 -24.57 7.79
C TRP A 691 8.18 -24.96 9.26
N ASN A 692 8.66 -24.10 10.16
CA ASN A 692 8.64 -24.37 11.59
C ASN A 692 7.21 -24.39 12.15
N ILE A 693 6.35 -23.46 11.74
CA ILE A 693 4.92 -23.43 12.10
C ILE A 693 4.26 -24.75 11.66
N LEU A 694 4.37 -25.12 10.38
CA LEU A 694 3.72 -26.31 9.82
C LEU A 694 4.22 -27.59 10.50
N ARG A 695 5.53 -27.71 10.71
CA ARG A 695 6.13 -28.87 11.38
C ARG A 695 5.67 -28.98 12.83
N SER A 696 5.72 -27.89 13.58
CA SER A 696 5.46 -27.91 15.02
C SER A 696 3.97 -27.93 15.37
N TRP A 697 3.08 -27.50 14.48
CA TRP A 697 1.63 -27.46 14.74
C TRP A 697 1.07 -28.80 15.22
N ASN A 698 1.51 -29.90 14.61
CA ASN A 698 1.08 -31.25 14.98
C ASN A 698 2.18 -32.09 15.64
N ASN A 699 3.46 -31.84 15.31
CA ASN A 699 4.58 -32.69 15.72
C ASN A 699 5.49 -32.07 16.78
N GLY A 700 5.22 -30.84 17.24
CA GLY A 700 5.99 -30.19 18.29
C GLY A 700 5.83 -30.88 19.65
N GLU A 701 6.83 -30.77 20.52
CA GLU A 701 6.72 -31.29 21.91
C GLU A 701 5.56 -30.63 22.64
N LYS A 702 4.83 -31.38 23.48
CA LYS A 702 3.69 -30.85 24.22
C LYS A 702 4.15 -29.83 25.26
N ALA A 703 3.48 -28.68 25.30
CA ALA A 703 3.71 -27.63 26.26
C ALA A 703 2.67 -27.67 27.38
N SER A 704 3.06 -27.25 28.59
CA SER A 704 2.14 -27.00 29.70
C SER A 704 1.31 -25.73 29.47
N ALA A 705 0.37 -25.46 30.39
CA ALA A 705 -0.39 -24.21 30.40
C ALA A 705 0.54 -22.98 30.48
N ASP A 706 1.55 -23.05 31.34
CA ASP A 706 2.65 -22.08 31.43
C ASP A 706 3.99 -22.78 31.17
N PRO A 707 4.47 -22.79 29.92
CA PRO A 707 5.73 -23.42 29.56
C PRO A 707 6.96 -22.55 29.88
N TRP A 708 6.78 -21.26 30.13
CA TRP A 708 7.87 -20.30 30.26
C TRP A 708 8.04 -19.73 31.67
N GLY A 709 7.07 -19.95 32.57
CA GLY A 709 7.04 -19.29 33.87
C GLY A 709 6.61 -17.83 33.74
N GLY A 710 5.63 -17.55 32.87
CA GLY A 710 5.15 -16.21 32.57
C GLY A 710 4.32 -15.60 33.71
N TRP A 711 4.32 -14.27 33.80
CA TRP A 711 3.76 -13.53 34.95
C TRP A 711 2.31 -13.04 34.72
N SER A 712 1.88 -13.00 33.46
CA SER A 712 0.60 -12.42 33.03
C SER A 712 -0.53 -13.46 32.99
N LEU A 713 -1.78 -12.99 33.05
CA LEU A 713 -2.95 -13.85 33.28
C LEU A 713 -3.21 -14.88 32.18
N GLU A 714 -2.74 -14.67 30.95
CA GLU A 714 -2.85 -15.64 29.87
C GLU A 714 -2.15 -16.98 30.18
N TRP A 715 -1.14 -16.98 31.06
CA TRP A 715 -0.42 -18.18 31.48
C TRP A 715 -1.17 -18.99 32.54
N THR A 716 -2.20 -18.41 33.17
CA THR A 716 -3.04 -19.08 34.18
C THR A 716 -4.11 -20.00 33.59
N THR A 717 -4.41 -19.86 32.30
CA THR A 717 -5.37 -20.71 31.58
C THR A 717 -4.65 -21.78 30.73
N SER A 718 -5.39 -22.79 30.27
CA SER A 718 -4.84 -23.89 29.49
C SER A 718 -4.20 -23.43 28.17
N SER A 719 -3.40 -24.32 27.58
CA SER A 719 -2.78 -24.11 26.26
C SER A 719 -3.19 -25.27 25.33
N PRO A 720 -4.07 -25.05 24.34
CA PRO A 720 -4.81 -23.82 24.05
C PRO A 720 -5.87 -23.45 25.13
N PRO A 721 -6.26 -22.17 25.25
CA PRO A 721 -7.32 -21.74 26.16
C PRO A 721 -8.70 -22.29 25.75
N PRO A 722 -9.64 -22.47 26.69
CA PRO A 722 -11.02 -22.89 26.39
C PRO A 722 -11.79 -21.78 25.64
N PRO A 723 -12.95 -22.08 25.02
CA PRO A 723 -13.72 -21.09 24.25
C PRO A 723 -14.10 -19.84 25.03
N ASN A 724 -14.43 -19.97 26.32
CA ASN A 724 -14.74 -18.87 27.24
C ASN A 724 -13.51 -18.22 27.90
N SER A 725 -12.30 -18.58 27.45
CA SER A 725 -10.98 -18.10 27.90
C SER A 725 -10.58 -18.52 29.31
N PHE A 726 -11.49 -18.37 30.28
CA PHE A 726 -11.31 -18.80 31.66
C PHE A 726 -12.56 -19.54 32.15
N LEU A 727 -12.37 -20.64 32.89
CA LEU A 727 -13.48 -21.33 33.57
C LEU A 727 -14.08 -20.42 34.65
N GLU A 728 -13.21 -19.80 35.46
CA GLU A 728 -13.54 -18.79 36.47
C GLU A 728 -12.70 -17.54 36.20
N ILE A 729 -13.28 -16.35 36.37
CA ILE A 729 -12.57 -15.10 36.14
C ILE A 729 -11.43 -14.99 37.16
N PRO A 730 -10.16 -14.87 36.73
CA PRO A 730 -9.04 -14.77 37.66
C PRO A 730 -9.12 -13.45 38.43
N THR A 731 -8.65 -13.43 39.67
CA THR A 731 -8.42 -12.18 40.42
C THR A 731 -6.93 -11.94 40.49
N LEU A 732 -6.48 -10.74 40.10
CA LEU A 732 -5.09 -10.36 40.24
C LEU A 732 -4.84 -9.97 41.70
N HIS A 733 -4.17 -10.85 42.44
CA HIS A 733 -3.70 -10.56 43.79
C HIS A 733 -2.34 -9.88 43.73
N VAL A 734 -2.17 -8.81 44.51
CA VAL A 734 -0.83 -8.25 44.76
C VAL A 734 -0.21 -9.16 45.82
N ALA A 735 1.07 -9.51 45.68
CA ALA A 735 1.78 -10.06 46.83
C ALA A 735 1.68 -9.02 47.93
N ASP A 736 0.99 -9.33 49.02
CA ASP A 736 1.00 -8.48 50.21
C ASP A 736 2.47 -8.21 50.51
N GLY A 737 2.85 -6.93 50.54
CA GLY A 737 4.16 -6.57 51.04
C GLY A 737 4.30 -7.24 52.39
N GLU A 738 5.41 -7.93 52.64
CA GLU A 738 5.81 -8.17 54.01
C GLU A 738 5.68 -6.83 54.71
N ASP A 739 4.79 -6.78 55.72
CA ASP A 739 4.62 -5.62 56.58
C ASP A 739 6.03 -5.19 57.01
N ASP A 740 6.50 -4.05 56.50
CA ASP A 740 7.57 -3.28 57.12
C ASP A 740 7.01 -2.78 58.47
N SER A 741 7.00 -3.67 59.46
CA SER A 741 6.79 -3.37 60.88
C SER A 741 8.12 -3.25 61.60
#